data_AF-A0A1I6H552-F1
#
_entry.id   AF-A0A1I6H552-F1
#
_cell.length_a   1.000
_cell.length_b   1.000
_cell.length_c   1.000
_cell.angle_alpha   90.00
_cell.angle_beta   90.00
_cell.angle_gamma   90.00
#
_symmetry.space_group_name_H-M   'P 1'
#
loop_
_entity.id
_entity.type
_entity.pdbx_description
1 polymer ?
#
loop_
_entity_poly.entity_id
_entity_poly.type
_entity_poly.pdbx_seq_one_letter_code
_entity_poly.pdbx_strand_id
1 'polypeptide(L)'
;MKWPAKFALCAVFFLLLGCGVKAQQFRSHAVKQGETLSSISREYGVSVDQILRYNKELDRESTLKPNTILVIPAQEATSTVSRPAISSQDTTGQFQPVSFKTHRVRKKETLFGITQRYEIEESELKRYNPELYSKDLQRGMVLRIPVYPEGYREELELEAQLGTYIVKPQETRWSIAHEFGISMDSLLSLNPELPRSTSYLAIGQELRVPVKPGETIENQQTQIYISYTVPPQKTLFSLSQEYGISREEIVRLNPEIMDRGGLQEGMEIRLPEKPVQPENTEDSEFLFYEVKPKQTEFSLTRKFGIGWTELIALNPDLRLGLKAGMVLRIPGNRAEDLAVKNAVVLDQFNLKDSINPMNVPKLLVLFPFRLDRLNLQDEEQTGKRIENNNALKYSLGLYSGMLVAMDSLREMGVSAELIARDTRLKTEHVRSLMLSQELSGLSAIVGPLEPQSIREVAARASELEIPVIAPTRVSLEVPEENIFYTFTSDQRLRKSLLDYVDGEREEQKILIISDQESIESETQILERFPDAELVDLRQEEENISLNVDDLYNKLSEEQENWVFVETDNFKIASSVVSILNSANSDTTAIRMLTTNGNRIYDNPVISPTHLSNLKFTFPSVNKEQMDPGFIRRYRRRFGGEPDRFAARGFDLAMDLVLRLAYKPDLFEVADQLGELEYSANRFNYVKPLQSGYFNMSSYILMYSGLRIVEVDKP
;
A
#
# COMPACT_ATOMS: atom_id res chain seq x y z
N MET A 1 8.89 -22.59 -63.51
CA MET A 1 9.77 -21.40 -63.64
C MET A 1 10.17 -20.97 -62.24
N LYS A 2 11.36 -21.34 -61.77
CA LYS A 2 12.59 -20.50 -61.77
C LYS A 2 12.37 -19.12 -61.11
N TRP A 3 12.76 -19.05 -59.85
CA TRP A 3 13.08 -17.82 -59.11
C TRP A 3 14.16 -17.00 -59.84
N PRO A 4 14.23 -15.69 -59.53
CA PRO A 4 15.49 -15.24 -58.96
C PRO A 4 15.28 -14.45 -57.66
N ALA A 5 16.02 -14.91 -56.65
CA ALA A 5 16.40 -14.18 -55.47
C ALA A 5 17.05 -12.84 -55.84
N LYS A 6 16.57 -11.75 -55.24
CA LYS A 6 17.24 -10.47 -54.94
C LYS A 6 16.15 -9.43 -54.69
N PHE A 7 15.56 -9.44 -53.49
CA PHE A 7 14.91 -8.29 -52.82
C PHE A 7 14.37 -8.65 -51.42
N ALA A 8 14.53 -9.92 -50.99
CA ALA A 8 14.35 -10.34 -49.59
C ALA A 8 15.55 -10.04 -48.67
N LEU A 9 16.46 -9.13 -49.06
CA LEU A 9 17.71 -8.88 -48.32
C LEU A 9 17.80 -7.50 -47.64
N CYS A 10 16.75 -6.67 -47.67
CA CYS A 10 16.76 -5.36 -46.97
C CYS A 10 15.67 -5.19 -45.90
N ALA A 11 14.75 -6.15 -45.72
CA ALA A 11 13.67 -6.06 -44.71
C ALA A 11 13.85 -7.03 -43.52
N VAL A 12 14.93 -7.83 -43.52
CA VAL A 12 15.32 -8.70 -42.37
C VAL A 12 16.48 -8.06 -41.58
N PHE A 13 16.99 -6.90 -42.00
CA PHE A 13 18.14 -6.23 -41.38
C PHE A 13 17.78 -5.04 -40.47
N PHE A 14 16.50 -4.83 -40.15
CA PHE A 14 16.06 -3.75 -39.24
C PHE A 14 14.98 -4.19 -38.24
N LEU A 15 14.99 -5.47 -37.86
CA LEU A 15 14.07 -6.06 -36.87
C LEU A 15 14.80 -6.91 -35.81
N LEU A 16 16.06 -6.60 -35.54
CA LEU A 16 16.88 -7.20 -34.47
C LEU A 16 17.90 -6.19 -33.90
N LEU A 17 17.44 -5.01 -33.49
CA LEU A 17 18.24 -4.08 -32.68
C LEU A 17 17.36 -3.56 -31.56
N GLY A 18 17.56 -4.10 -30.35
CA GLY A 18 16.93 -3.57 -29.15
C GLY A 18 16.61 -4.56 -28.02
N CYS A 19 17.01 -5.83 -28.10
CA CYS A 19 16.99 -6.72 -26.93
C CYS A 19 18.43 -7.19 -26.67
N GLY A 20 19.13 -6.49 -25.79
CA GLY A 20 20.47 -6.86 -25.35
C GLY A 20 20.43 -8.06 -24.41
N VAL A 21 20.09 -9.24 -24.91
CA VAL A 21 20.32 -10.49 -24.19
C VAL A 21 21.82 -10.77 -24.26
N LYS A 22 22.55 -10.54 -23.16
CA LYS A 22 23.92 -11.04 -23.04
C LYS A 22 23.87 -12.56 -22.95
N ALA A 23 24.11 -13.24 -24.07
CA ALA A 23 24.33 -14.68 -24.08
C ALA A 23 25.64 -14.99 -23.34
N GLN A 24 25.55 -15.77 -22.26
CA GLN A 24 26.73 -16.23 -21.53
C GLN A 24 27.52 -17.21 -22.43
N GLN A 25 28.76 -16.87 -22.79
CA GLN A 25 29.60 -17.76 -23.60
C GLN A 25 30.14 -18.90 -22.72
N PHE A 26 30.02 -20.15 -23.19
CA PHE A 26 30.58 -21.33 -22.54
C PHE A 26 31.77 -21.88 -23.33
N ARG A 27 32.74 -22.46 -22.64
CA ARG A 27 33.90 -23.18 -23.19
C ARG A 27 33.91 -24.61 -22.68
N SER A 28 34.25 -25.56 -23.53
CA SER A 28 34.44 -26.95 -23.12
C SER A 28 35.89 -27.23 -22.78
N HIS A 29 36.15 -27.94 -21.67
CA HIS A 29 37.48 -28.38 -21.26
C HIS A 29 37.51 -29.90 -21.04
N ALA A 30 38.35 -30.60 -21.77
CA ALA A 30 38.58 -32.03 -21.57
C ALA A 30 39.61 -32.24 -20.45
N VAL A 31 39.18 -32.84 -19.34
CA VAL A 31 39.99 -33.10 -18.15
C VAL A 31 41.21 -33.97 -18.50
N LYS A 32 42.40 -33.49 -18.19
CA LYS A 32 43.66 -34.24 -18.31
C LYS A 32 43.95 -35.04 -17.05
N GLN A 33 44.84 -36.02 -17.17
CA GLN A 33 45.22 -36.89 -16.06
C GLN A 33 45.82 -36.09 -14.89
N GLY A 34 45.16 -36.13 -13.73
CA GLY A 34 45.59 -35.45 -12.50
C GLY A 34 44.99 -34.06 -12.26
N GLU A 35 44.14 -33.55 -13.15
CA GLU A 35 43.44 -32.28 -12.93
C GLU A 35 42.27 -32.45 -11.94
N THR A 36 42.02 -31.39 -11.14
CA THR A 36 40.93 -31.32 -10.16
C THR A 36 40.00 -30.15 -10.51
N LEU A 37 38.75 -30.18 -10.02
CA LEU A 37 37.84 -29.05 -10.20
C LEU A 37 38.44 -27.73 -9.69
N SER A 38 39.25 -27.79 -8.64
CA SER A 38 39.97 -26.63 -8.08
C SER A 38 41.08 -26.10 -9.00
N SER A 39 41.81 -26.97 -9.70
CA SER A 39 42.84 -26.51 -10.65
C SER A 39 42.23 -25.91 -11.91
N ILE A 40 41.15 -26.51 -12.41
CA ILE A 40 40.42 -26.04 -13.61
C ILE A 40 39.69 -24.72 -13.30
N SER A 41 39.04 -24.61 -12.13
CA SER A 41 38.46 -23.35 -11.64
C SER A 41 39.46 -22.20 -11.66
N ARG A 42 40.69 -22.44 -11.21
CA ARG A 42 41.76 -21.43 -11.21
C ARG A 42 42.26 -21.10 -12.61
N GLU A 43 42.37 -22.09 -13.50
CA GLU A 43 42.81 -21.90 -14.88
C GLU A 43 41.85 -21.01 -15.68
N TYR A 44 40.55 -21.21 -15.51
CA TYR A 44 39.52 -20.47 -16.24
C TYR A 44 38.98 -19.25 -15.51
N GLY A 45 39.45 -18.99 -14.28
CA GLY A 45 39.04 -17.82 -13.49
C GLY A 45 37.58 -17.85 -13.04
N VAL A 46 36.98 -19.04 -12.89
CA VAL A 46 35.59 -19.24 -12.45
C VAL A 46 35.53 -20.08 -11.19
N SER A 47 34.51 -19.94 -10.36
CA SER A 47 34.38 -20.76 -9.14
C SER A 47 34.05 -22.22 -9.44
N VAL A 48 34.45 -23.13 -8.53
CA VAL A 48 34.11 -24.56 -8.61
C VAL A 48 32.59 -24.75 -8.68
N ASP A 49 31.82 -23.96 -7.94
CA ASP A 49 30.35 -24.03 -7.95
C ASP A 49 29.74 -23.62 -9.27
N GLN A 50 30.35 -22.65 -9.96
CA GLN A 50 29.94 -22.30 -11.32
C GLN A 50 30.20 -23.44 -12.30
N ILE A 51 31.32 -24.15 -12.17
CA ILE A 51 31.57 -25.35 -12.98
C ILE A 51 30.52 -26.43 -12.67
N LEU A 52 30.24 -26.72 -11.39
CA LEU A 52 29.28 -27.75 -11.00
C LEU A 52 27.84 -27.45 -11.44
N ARG A 53 27.41 -26.18 -11.42
CA ARG A 53 26.07 -25.77 -11.88
C ARG A 53 25.77 -26.19 -13.33
N TYR A 54 26.78 -26.21 -14.19
CA TYR A 54 26.65 -26.56 -15.61
C TYR A 54 27.11 -27.99 -15.94
N ASN A 55 27.59 -28.75 -14.94
CA ASN A 55 27.99 -30.16 -15.06
C ASN A 55 27.37 -30.93 -13.89
N LYS A 56 26.02 -31.00 -13.88
CA LYS A 56 25.20 -31.50 -12.75
C LYS A 56 25.44 -32.97 -12.40
N GLU A 57 26.09 -33.71 -13.30
CA GLU A 57 26.51 -35.09 -13.11
C GLU A 57 27.76 -35.25 -12.25
N LEU A 58 28.36 -34.15 -11.79
CA LEU A 58 29.52 -34.13 -10.91
C LEU A 58 29.17 -33.51 -9.56
N ASP A 59 29.74 -34.08 -8.50
CA ASP A 59 29.67 -33.54 -7.14
C ASP A 59 31.05 -33.06 -6.69
N ARG A 60 31.09 -32.21 -5.64
CA ARG A 60 32.34 -31.64 -5.11
C ARG A 60 33.36 -32.69 -4.66
N GLU A 61 32.92 -33.89 -4.32
CA GLU A 61 33.77 -35.01 -3.88
C GLU A 61 34.12 -36.00 -5.00
N SER A 62 33.56 -35.83 -6.20
CA SER A 62 33.79 -36.73 -7.33
C SER A 62 35.23 -36.59 -7.86
N THR A 63 35.96 -37.70 -7.93
CA THR A 63 37.28 -37.74 -8.58
C THR A 63 37.09 -37.60 -10.10
N LEU A 64 37.61 -36.52 -10.69
CA LEU A 64 37.47 -36.27 -12.13
C LEU A 64 38.22 -37.35 -12.94
N LYS A 65 37.51 -38.02 -13.84
CA LYS A 65 38.11 -39.01 -14.74
C LYS A 65 38.75 -38.31 -15.95
N PRO A 66 39.95 -38.72 -16.39
CA PRO A 66 40.56 -38.19 -17.61
C PRO A 66 39.62 -38.34 -18.82
N ASN A 67 39.65 -37.37 -19.74
CA ASN A 67 38.75 -37.20 -20.90
C ASN A 67 37.28 -36.87 -20.60
N THR A 68 36.91 -36.56 -19.35
CA THR A 68 35.60 -35.95 -19.06
C THR A 68 35.56 -34.54 -19.63
N ILE A 69 34.51 -34.18 -20.37
CA ILE A 69 34.37 -32.83 -20.96
C ILE A 69 33.52 -31.97 -20.03
N LEU A 70 34.11 -30.92 -19.47
CA LEU A 70 33.44 -29.96 -18.61
C LEU A 70 32.99 -28.72 -19.39
N VAL A 71 31.77 -28.27 -19.15
CA VAL A 71 31.25 -26.98 -19.61
C VAL A 71 31.61 -25.89 -18.61
N ILE A 72 32.42 -24.93 -19.04
CA ILE A 72 32.97 -23.85 -18.21
C ILE A 72 32.45 -22.50 -18.73
N PRO A 73 31.79 -21.67 -17.91
CA PRO A 73 31.38 -20.33 -18.33
C PRO A 73 32.61 -19.42 -18.55
N ALA A 74 32.66 -18.65 -19.63
CA ALA A 74 33.76 -17.72 -19.89
C ALA A 74 33.49 -16.35 -19.24
N GLN A 75 34.45 -15.82 -18.47
CA GLN A 75 34.39 -14.45 -17.93
C GLN A 75 35.41 -13.56 -18.66
N GLU A 76 34.99 -12.39 -19.14
CA GLU A 76 35.85 -11.41 -19.79
C GLU A 76 36.81 -10.77 -18.78
N ALA A 77 38.11 -10.90 -19.03
CA ALA A 77 39.15 -10.31 -18.20
C ALA A 77 39.39 -8.85 -18.58
N THR A 78 39.16 -7.91 -17.66
CA THR A 78 39.92 -6.66 -17.63
C THR A 78 40.23 -6.28 -16.19
N SER A 79 41.53 -6.26 -15.90
CA SER A 79 42.13 -5.78 -14.65
C SER A 79 42.47 -4.30 -14.80
N THR A 80 42.15 -3.48 -13.79
CA THR A 80 43.12 -2.59 -13.13
C THR A 80 42.51 -1.94 -11.88
N VAL A 81 43.03 -2.40 -10.74
CA VAL A 81 43.12 -1.85 -9.38
C VAL A 81 42.57 -0.43 -9.11
N SER A 82 41.49 -0.36 -8.33
CA SER A 82 41.43 0.34 -7.02
C SER A 82 40.11 0.01 -6.27
N ARG A 83 40.22 -0.33 -4.98
CA ARG A 83 39.13 -0.58 -3.99
C ARG A 83 38.18 0.64 -3.89
N PRO A 84 36.90 0.51 -3.45
CA PRO A 84 36.39 -0.44 -2.45
C PRO A 84 34.98 -1.04 -2.69
N ALA A 85 34.58 -1.89 -1.71
CA ALA A 85 33.24 -2.28 -1.29
C ALA A 85 32.48 -3.34 -2.12
N ILE A 86 32.49 -4.54 -1.55
CA ILE A 86 31.65 -5.69 -1.89
C ILE A 86 30.25 -5.43 -1.31
N SER A 87 29.23 -5.36 -2.15
CA SER A 87 27.86 -5.70 -1.77
C SER A 87 27.45 -6.95 -2.55
N SER A 88 27.40 -8.07 -1.84
CA SER A 88 26.53 -9.18 -2.18
C SER A 88 25.78 -9.53 -0.90
N GLN A 89 24.50 -9.18 -0.87
CA GLN A 89 23.56 -9.51 0.19
C GLN A 89 23.52 -11.03 0.36
N ASP A 90 23.84 -11.46 1.58
CA ASP A 90 23.59 -12.80 2.09
C ASP A 90 22.44 -12.65 3.11
N THR A 91 21.33 -13.35 2.89
CA THR A 91 20.05 -13.18 3.59
C THR A 91 20.01 -13.88 4.95
N THR A 92 21.17 -14.01 5.60
CA THR A 92 21.29 -14.31 7.03
C THR A 92 22.18 -13.23 7.61
N GLY A 93 21.58 -12.28 8.34
CA GLY A 93 22.24 -11.09 8.90
C GLY A 93 23.32 -11.42 9.93
N GLN A 94 24.45 -11.99 9.49
CA GLN A 94 25.59 -12.26 10.34
C GLN A 94 26.62 -11.14 10.20
N PHE A 95 26.94 -10.50 11.32
CA PHE A 95 27.95 -9.46 11.41
C PHE A 95 29.28 -9.90 10.79
N GLN A 96 29.84 -9.07 9.90
CA GLN A 96 31.16 -9.30 9.33
C GLN A 96 32.25 -8.68 10.23
N PRO A 97 33.42 -9.33 10.38
CA PRO A 97 34.49 -8.80 11.21
C PRO A 97 35.07 -7.52 10.61
N VAL A 98 35.30 -6.51 11.46
CA VAL A 98 35.85 -5.20 11.08
C VAL A 98 37.31 -5.31 10.69
N SER A 99 38.03 -6.24 11.32
CA SER A 99 39.42 -6.56 10.97
C SER A 99 39.80 -7.97 11.43
N PHE A 100 41.01 -8.41 11.08
CA PHE A 100 41.58 -9.67 11.57
C PHE A 100 42.87 -9.41 12.34
N LYS A 101 43.00 -10.05 13.50
CA LYS A 101 44.25 -10.10 14.28
C LYS A 101 44.93 -11.44 14.08
N THR A 102 46.24 -11.43 13.94
CA THR A 102 47.03 -12.65 13.80
C THR A 102 47.47 -13.16 15.18
N HIS A 103 47.18 -14.43 15.50
CA HIS A 103 47.60 -15.07 16.75
C HIS A 103 48.47 -16.30 16.47
N ARG A 104 49.70 -16.31 16.99
CA ARG A 104 50.61 -17.46 16.88
C ARG A 104 50.53 -18.34 18.13
N VAL A 105 50.08 -19.57 17.94
CA VAL A 105 49.79 -20.55 19.00
C VAL A 105 51.06 -20.90 19.78
N ARG A 106 51.00 -20.73 21.10
CA ARG A 106 52.09 -21.03 22.05
C ARG A 106 52.00 -22.46 22.58
N LYS A 107 53.04 -22.87 23.31
CA LYS A 107 53.11 -24.21 23.92
C LYS A 107 51.99 -24.33 24.97
N LYS A 108 51.13 -25.37 24.84
CA LYS A 108 49.97 -25.68 25.70
C LYS A 108 48.76 -24.71 25.60
N GLU A 109 48.65 -23.90 24.56
CA GLU A 109 47.39 -23.17 24.30
C GLU A 109 46.34 -24.11 23.69
N THR A 110 45.07 -23.89 24.05
CA THR A 110 43.90 -24.63 23.55
C THR A 110 42.99 -23.70 22.75
N LEU A 111 42.14 -24.25 21.87
CA LEU A 111 41.15 -23.44 21.13
C LEU A 111 40.28 -22.64 22.09
N PHE A 112 39.76 -23.29 23.14
CA PHE A 112 39.00 -22.65 24.21
C PHE A 112 39.75 -21.48 24.88
N GLY A 113 41.04 -21.65 25.20
CA GLY A 113 41.82 -20.57 25.81
C GLY A 113 42.09 -19.40 24.87
N ILE A 114 42.13 -19.65 23.56
CA ILE A 114 42.29 -18.62 22.53
C ILE A 114 40.97 -17.88 22.30
N THR A 115 39.86 -18.60 22.17
CA THR A 115 38.52 -18.03 21.96
C THR A 115 38.10 -17.14 23.14
N GLN A 116 38.35 -17.60 24.37
CA GLN A 116 38.10 -16.80 25.58
C GLN A 116 38.98 -15.55 25.66
N ARG A 117 40.25 -15.61 25.23
CA ARG A 117 41.14 -14.44 25.24
C ARG A 117 40.68 -13.34 24.27
N TYR A 118 40.10 -13.75 23.15
CA TYR A 118 39.70 -12.84 22.08
C TYR A 118 38.20 -12.56 22.06
N GLU A 119 37.46 -13.08 23.04
CA GLU A 119 36.02 -12.89 23.16
C GLU A 119 35.29 -13.23 21.86
N ILE A 120 35.57 -14.41 21.30
CA ILE A 120 34.89 -14.96 20.13
C ILE A 120 34.45 -16.41 20.40
N GLU A 121 33.51 -16.93 19.61
CA GLU A 121 33.10 -18.33 19.65
C GLU A 121 34.07 -19.25 18.89
N GLU A 122 34.08 -20.54 19.24
CA GLU A 122 34.94 -21.52 18.55
C GLU A 122 34.52 -21.71 17.08
N SER A 123 33.21 -21.64 16.80
CA SER A 123 32.66 -21.68 15.43
C SER A 123 33.13 -20.49 14.58
N GLU A 124 33.19 -19.28 15.17
CA GLU A 124 33.69 -18.07 14.53
C GLU A 124 35.19 -18.17 14.25
N LEU A 125 35.97 -18.70 15.19
CA LEU A 125 37.41 -18.93 14.99
C LEU A 125 37.67 -19.94 13.87
N LYS A 126 36.94 -21.07 13.85
CA LYS A 126 37.11 -22.11 12.83
C LYS A 126 36.65 -21.65 11.44
N ARG A 127 35.64 -20.79 11.35
CA ARG A 127 35.16 -20.21 10.07
C ARG A 127 36.28 -19.52 9.29
N TYR A 128 37.17 -18.79 9.97
CA TYR A 128 38.28 -18.07 9.34
C TYR A 128 39.62 -18.82 9.37
N ASN A 129 39.64 -20.01 9.97
CA ASN A 129 40.79 -20.92 10.07
C ASN A 129 40.34 -22.36 9.77
N PRO A 130 39.92 -22.64 8.52
CA PRO A 130 39.26 -23.90 8.16
C PRO A 130 40.15 -25.14 8.37
N GLU A 131 41.47 -24.96 8.43
CA GLU A 131 42.40 -26.04 8.81
C GLU A 131 42.10 -26.64 10.19
N LEU A 132 41.47 -25.89 11.10
CA LEU A 132 41.06 -26.34 12.43
C LEU A 132 39.90 -27.34 12.41
N TYR A 133 39.22 -27.54 11.28
CA TYR A 133 38.24 -28.63 11.12
C TYR A 133 38.90 -29.98 10.82
N SER A 134 40.13 -29.98 10.30
CA SER A 134 40.83 -31.18 9.84
C SER A 134 42.10 -31.49 10.62
N LYS A 135 42.62 -30.54 11.41
CA LYS A 135 43.84 -30.69 12.20
C LYS A 135 43.64 -30.12 13.59
N ASP A 136 44.20 -30.83 14.58
CA ASP A 136 44.29 -30.33 15.94
C ASP A 136 45.18 -29.09 16.03
N LEU A 137 44.93 -28.25 17.03
CA LEU A 137 45.68 -27.03 17.27
C LEU A 137 47.14 -27.35 17.64
N GLN A 138 48.09 -27.01 16.76
CA GLN A 138 49.52 -27.27 16.94
C GLN A 138 50.32 -26.01 17.32
N ARG A 139 51.35 -26.19 18.13
CA ARG A 139 52.30 -25.13 18.50
C ARG A 139 52.89 -24.49 17.24
N GLY A 140 52.83 -23.16 17.17
CA GLY A 140 53.40 -22.38 16.09
C GLY A 140 52.45 -22.10 14.93
N MET A 141 51.24 -22.70 14.92
CA MET A 141 50.17 -22.32 13.99
C MET A 141 49.84 -20.84 14.12
N VAL A 142 49.44 -20.23 13.01
CA VAL A 142 49.12 -18.81 12.92
C VAL A 142 47.64 -18.70 12.57
N LEU A 143 46.83 -18.30 13.54
CA LEU A 143 45.38 -18.15 13.41
C LEU A 143 45.00 -16.72 13.05
N ARG A 144 43.99 -16.58 12.20
CA ARG A 144 43.27 -15.36 11.87
C ARG A 144 42.09 -15.21 12.83
N ILE A 145 42.25 -14.35 13.83
CA ILE A 145 41.22 -14.04 14.82
C ILE A 145 40.35 -12.91 14.26
N PRO A 146 39.04 -13.12 14.03
CA PRO A 146 38.13 -12.03 13.67
C PRO A 146 38.02 -11.02 14.81
N VAL A 147 37.96 -9.72 14.48
CA VAL A 147 37.73 -8.63 15.44
C VAL A 147 36.43 -7.95 15.06
N TYR A 148 35.45 -8.00 15.97
CA TYR A 148 34.14 -7.39 15.83
C TYR A 148 34.08 -6.03 16.56
N PRO A 149 33.10 -5.17 16.25
CA PRO A 149 32.91 -3.90 16.96
C PRO A 149 32.61 -4.13 18.44
N GLU A 150 32.90 -3.12 19.27
CA GLU A 150 32.50 -3.11 20.69
C GLU A 150 30.97 -3.11 20.78
N GLY A 151 30.39 -3.99 21.62
CA GLY A 151 28.94 -4.19 21.73
C GLY A 151 28.32 -5.26 20.81
N TYR A 152 29.09 -5.90 19.92
CA TYR A 152 28.55 -6.89 18.98
C TYR A 152 27.91 -8.12 19.67
N ARG A 153 28.45 -8.51 20.84
CA ARG A 153 27.91 -9.63 21.64
C ARG A 153 26.57 -9.30 22.25
N GLU A 154 26.40 -8.07 22.72
CA GLU A 154 25.15 -7.59 23.29
C GLU A 154 24.05 -7.53 22.21
N GLU A 155 24.41 -7.15 20.99
CA GLU A 155 23.50 -7.12 19.83
C GLU A 155 23.12 -8.54 19.36
N LEU A 156 24.07 -9.48 19.31
CA LEU A 156 23.81 -10.90 19.02
C LEU A 156 22.95 -11.58 20.10
N GLU A 157 23.18 -11.27 21.38
CA GLU A 157 22.37 -11.78 22.49
C GLU A 157 20.96 -11.20 22.48
N LEU A 158 20.78 -9.94 22.03
CA LEU A 158 19.48 -9.31 21.87
C LEU A 158 18.71 -9.92 20.69
N GLU A 159 19.36 -10.13 19.54
CA GLU A 159 18.74 -10.78 18.38
C GLU A 159 18.37 -12.24 18.66
N ALA A 160 19.19 -12.97 19.43
CA ALA A 160 18.88 -14.35 19.84
C ALA A 160 17.67 -14.45 20.79
N GLN A 161 17.23 -13.33 21.38
CA GLN A 161 16.08 -13.23 22.28
C GLN A 161 14.83 -12.68 21.58
N LEU A 162 14.85 -12.49 20.27
CA LEU A 162 13.70 -12.05 19.48
C LEU A 162 13.17 -13.18 18.60
N GLY A 163 11.84 -13.28 18.51
CA GLY A 163 11.14 -14.21 17.64
C GLY A 163 10.13 -13.48 16.75
N THR A 164 9.73 -14.13 15.66
CA THR A 164 8.72 -13.61 14.73
C THR A 164 7.34 -14.14 15.12
N TYR A 165 6.42 -13.22 15.42
CA TYR A 165 5.01 -13.48 15.68
C TYR A 165 4.15 -13.08 14.48
N ILE A 166 3.19 -13.91 14.11
CA ILE A 166 2.26 -13.64 13.00
C ILE A 166 0.93 -13.15 13.60
N VAL A 167 0.54 -11.92 13.24
CA VAL A 167 -0.69 -11.29 13.71
C VAL A 167 -1.92 -12.12 13.31
N LYS A 168 -2.70 -12.56 14.30
CA LYS A 168 -3.94 -13.31 14.12
C LYS A 168 -5.13 -12.36 13.93
N PRO A 169 -6.29 -12.88 13.45
CA PRO A 169 -7.51 -12.08 13.35
C PRO A 169 -7.86 -11.40 14.68
N GLN A 170 -8.29 -10.14 14.61
CA GLN A 170 -8.72 -9.31 15.76
C GLN A 170 -7.62 -8.91 16.77
N GLU A 171 -6.35 -9.21 16.48
CA GLU A 171 -5.24 -8.75 17.33
C GLU A 171 -4.83 -7.31 17.02
N THR A 172 -4.44 -6.58 18.07
CA THR A 172 -3.97 -5.21 18.01
C THR A 172 -2.54 -5.12 18.54
N ARG A 173 -1.83 -4.02 18.25
CA ARG A 173 -0.50 -3.79 18.85
C ARG A 173 -0.53 -3.88 20.38
N TRP A 174 -1.65 -3.48 20.98
CA TRP A 174 -1.84 -3.55 22.42
C TRP A 174 -2.04 -4.98 22.90
N SER A 175 -2.93 -5.76 22.27
CA SER A 175 -3.17 -7.15 22.70
C SER A 175 -1.91 -8.01 22.56
N ILE A 176 -1.12 -7.78 21.51
CA ILE A 176 0.15 -8.48 21.29
C ILE A 176 1.21 -8.01 22.27
N ALA A 177 1.42 -6.69 22.45
CA ALA A 177 2.35 -6.19 23.46
C ALA A 177 2.01 -6.73 24.87
N HIS A 178 0.71 -6.82 25.17
CA HIS A 178 0.20 -7.36 26.42
C HIS A 178 0.45 -8.87 26.56
N GLU A 179 0.20 -9.66 25.51
CA GLU A 179 0.47 -11.11 25.45
C GLU A 179 1.96 -11.42 25.72
N PHE A 180 2.85 -10.61 25.14
CA PHE A 180 4.31 -10.74 25.30
C PHE A 180 4.88 -9.99 26.51
N GLY A 181 4.04 -9.33 27.31
CA GLY A 181 4.44 -8.63 28.53
C GLY A 181 5.42 -7.45 28.31
N ILE A 182 5.33 -6.79 27.16
CA ILE A 182 6.16 -5.63 26.80
C ILE A 182 5.33 -4.34 26.71
N SER A 183 5.99 -3.18 26.81
CA SER A 183 5.32 -1.91 26.56
C SER A 183 5.05 -1.70 25.07
N MET A 184 4.06 -0.87 24.75
CA MET A 184 3.80 -0.45 23.36
C MET A 184 5.05 0.18 22.72
N ASP A 185 5.75 1.04 23.46
CA ASP A 185 7.00 1.64 22.97
C ASP A 185 8.10 0.60 22.74
N SER A 186 8.14 -0.46 23.55
CA SER A 186 9.06 -1.58 23.33
C SER A 186 8.69 -2.34 22.06
N LEU A 187 7.41 -2.65 21.85
CA LEU A 187 6.93 -3.30 20.62
C LEU A 187 7.27 -2.45 19.38
N LEU A 188 7.05 -1.13 19.41
CA LEU A 188 7.39 -0.22 18.32
C LEU A 188 8.90 -0.07 18.12
N SER A 189 9.69 -0.19 19.19
CA SER A 189 11.16 -0.16 19.10
C SER A 189 11.72 -1.43 18.48
N LEU A 190 11.06 -2.58 18.73
CA LEU A 190 11.38 -3.86 18.11
C LEU A 190 10.92 -3.94 16.64
N ASN A 191 9.91 -3.13 16.27
CA ASN A 191 9.28 -3.10 14.96
C ASN A 191 9.25 -1.67 14.39
N PRO A 192 10.41 -1.07 14.08
CA PRO A 192 10.53 0.33 13.69
C PRO A 192 9.83 0.68 12.36
N GLU A 193 9.52 -0.31 11.53
CA GLU A 193 8.75 -0.18 10.29
C GLU A 193 7.26 0.11 10.53
N LEU A 194 6.75 -0.12 11.74
CA LEU A 194 5.37 0.18 12.07
C LEU A 194 5.15 1.71 12.10
N PRO A 195 4.17 2.24 11.33
CA PRO A 195 3.85 3.66 11.38
C PRO A 195 3.38 4.05 12.78
N ARG A 196 3.98 5.08 13.37
CA ARG A 196 3.58 5.62 14.68
C ARG A 196 2.26 6.40 14.65
N SER A 197 1.79 6.78 13.46
CA SER A 197 0.56 7.54 13.24
C SER A 197 -0.72 6.69 13.28
N THR A 198 -0.59 5.36 13.22
CA THR A 198 -1.73 4.43 13.25
C THR A 198 -1.42 3.22 14.13
N SER A 199 -2.44 2.71 14.82
CA SER A 199 -2.36 1.49 15.63
C SER A 199 -2.74 0.22 14.84
N TYR A 200 -2.97 0.36 13.52
CA TYR A 200 -3.33 -0.72 12.63
C TYR A 200 -2.21 -1.77 12.49
N LEU A 201 -2.64 -3.04 12.42
CA LEU A 201 -1.86 -4.21 12.02
C LEU A 201 -2.66 -4.99 10.98
N ALA A 202 -1.98 -5.43 9.91
CA ALA A 202 -2.59 -6.34 8.94
C ALA A 202 -2.61 -7.78 9.49
N ILE A 203 -3.65 -8.54 9.16
CA ILE A 203 -3.69 -9.97 9.47
C ILE A 203 -2.56 -10.66 8.70
N GLY A 204 -1.84 -11.56 9.35
CA GLY A 204 -0.67 -12.22 8.78
C GLY A 204 0.60 -11.36 8.78
N GLN A 205 0.56 -10.13 9.29
CA GLN A 205 1.75 -9.30 9.43
C GLN A 205 2.73 -9.91 10.43
N GLU A 206 4.02 -9.93 10.08
CA GLU A 206 5.09 -10.41 10.95
C GLU A 206 5.55 -9.31 11.91
N LEU A 207 5.66 -9.64 13.19
CA LEU A 207 6.16 -8.75 14.26
C LEU A 207 7.29 -9.42 15.03
N ARG A 208 8.33 -8.66 15.34
CA ARG A 208 9.40 -9.02 16.26
C ARG A 208 8.95 -8.82 17.70
N VAL A 209 8.98 -9.90 18.47
CA VAL A 209 8.59 -9.94 19.89
C VAL A 209 9.67 -10.68 20.70
N PRO A 210 9.82 -10.41 22.00
CA PRO A 210 10.81 -11.11 22.81
C PRO A 210 10.39 -12.55 23.12
N VAL A 211 11.37 -13.46 23.13
CA VAL A 211 11.24 -14.86 23.52
C VAL A 211 12.09 -15.10 24.77
N LYS A 212 11.49 -15.69 25.81
CA LYS A 212 12.24 -16.00 27.04
C LYS A 212 13.30 -17.09 26.78
N PRO A 213 14.49 -17.02 27.40
CA PRO A 213 15.52 -18.03 27.23
C PRO A 213 15.02 -19.44 27.60
N GLY A 214 14.98 -20.34 26.60
CA GLY A 214 14.55 -21.74 26.77
C GLY A 214 13.07 -22.03 26.47
N GLU A 215 12.28 -21.05 26.05
CA GLU A 215 10.87 -21.22 25.66
C GLU A 215 10.67 -20.97 24.15
N THR A 216 9.56 -21.46 23.58
CA THR A 216 9.09 -21.11 22.23
C THR A 216 7.86 -20.20 22.34
N ILE A 217 7.58 -19.38 21.33
CA ILE A 217 6.41 -18.49 21.26
C ILE A 217 5.11 -19.25 21.61
N GLU A 218 4.98 -20.51 21.17
CA GLU A 218 3.78 -21.35 21.36
C GLU A 218 3.60 -21.89 22.80
N ASN A 219 4.65 -21.95 23.62
CA ASN A 219 4.62 -22.59 24.95
C ASN A 219 4.78 -21.60 26.12
N GLN A 220 4.90 -20.31 25.83
CA GLN A 220 5.13 -19.28 26.83
C GLN A 220 3.83 -18.95 27.59
N GLN A 221 3.72 -19.41 28.85
CA GLN A 221 2.67 -18.94 29.76
C GLN A 221 3.13 -17.66 30.48
N THR A 222 2.55 -16.52 30.11
CA THR A 222 2.90 -15.23 30.68
C THR A 222 2.01 -14.93 31.91
N GLN A 223 2.61 -14.80 33.09
CA GLN A 223 1.91 -14.19 34.25
C GLN A 223 1.66 -12.71 33.96
N ILE A 224 0.42 -12.26 34.18
CA ILE A 224 -0.05 -10.91 33.85
C ILE A 224 0.48 -9.92 34.90
N TYR A 225 1.11 -8.83 34.45
CA TYR A 225 1.62 -7.75 35.30
C TYR A 225 0.94 -6.43 34.95
N ILE A 226 0.65 -5.63 35.98
CA ILE A 226 0.19 -4.25 35.85
C ILE A 226 1.36 -3.28 36.09
N SER A 227 1.35 -2.14 35.40
CA SER A 227 2.24 -1.01 35.72
C SER A 227 1.65 -0.21 36.87
N TYR A 228 2.42 -0.02 37.94
CA TYR A 228 2.03 0.66 39.17
C TYR A 228 2.97 1.84 39.41
N THR A 229 2.44 3.07 39.36
CA THR A 229 3.22 4.26 39.74
C THR A 229 3.23 4.40 41.26
N VAL A 230 4.43 4.44 41.85
CA VAL A 230 4.66 4.48 43.30
C VAL A 230 4.17 5.82 43.87
N PRO A 231 3.12 5.84 44.73
CA PRO A 231 2.65 7.08 45.36
C PRO A 231 3.57 7.53 46.51
N PRO A 232 3.43 8.79 46.99
CA PRO A 232 4.21 9.30 48.11
C PRO A 232 4.17 8.38 49.34
N GLN A 233 5.33 8.20 49.98
CA GLN A 233 5.54 7.38 51.19
C GLN A 233 5.31 5.86 51.04
N LYS A 234 5.13 5.35 49.81
CA LYS A 234 5.02 3.90 49.58
C LYS A 234 6.37 3.20 49.72
N THR A 235 6.38 2.01 50.30
CA THR A 235 7.59 1.20 50.51
C THR A 235 7.46 -0.19 49.87
N LEU A 236 8.60 -0.82 49.54
CA LEU A 236 8.63 -2.23 49.08
C LEU A 236 7.92 -3.17 50.06
N PHE A 237 7.97 -2.89 51.37
CA PHE A 237 7.24 -3.65 52.37
C PHE A 237 5.72 -3.50 52.23
N SER A 238 5.24 -2.26 52.09
CA SER A 238 3.80 -2.02 51.91
C SER A 238 3.26 -2.69 50.63
N LEU A 239 4.05 -2.70 49.55
CA LEU A 239 3.70 -3.38 48.30
C LEU A 239 3.72 -4.91 48.45
N SER A 240 4.72 -5.46 49.15
CA SER A 240 4.79 -6.91 49.40
C SER A 240 3.57 -7.44 50.16
N GLN A 241 3.04 -6.65 51.11
CA GLN A 241 1.85 -7.03 51.89
C GLN A 241 0.56 -6.88 51.09
N GLU A 242 0.45 -5.85 50.24
CA GLU A 242 -0.75 -5.55 49.46
C GLU A 242 -0.95 -6.53 48.29
N TYR A 243 0.14 -6.86 47.60
CA TYR A 243 0.14 -7.72 46.42
C TYR A 243 0.50 -9.19 46.75
N GLY A 244 0.86 -9.49 47.99
CA GLY A 244 1.14 -10.86 48.43
C GLY A 244 2.40 -11.48 47.79
N ILE A 245 3.36 -10.65 47.38
CA ILE A 245 4.62 -11.06 46.74
C ILE A 245 5.82 -10.63 47.55
N SER A 246 6.93 -11.38 47.44
CA SER A 246 8.16 -11.07 48.19
C SER A 246 8.82 -9.77 47.72
N ARG A 247 9.58 -9.12 48.59
CA ARG A 247 10.32 -7.89 48.23
C ARG A 247 11.35 -8.19 47.14
N GLU A 248 11.99 -9.36 47.23
CA GLU A 248 12.98 -9.87 46.29
C GLU A 248 12.36 -10.09 44.91
N GLU A 249 11.09 -10.48 44.85
CA GLU A 249 10.35 -10.67 43.61
C GLU A 249 9.91 -9.34 42.99
N ILE A 250 9.49 -8.36 43.80
CA ILE A 250 9.25 -6.99 43.32
C ILE A 250 10.52 -6.40 42.71
N VAL A 251 11.67 -6.54 43.37
CA VAL A 251 12.95 -6.02 42.88
C VAL A 251 13.41 -6.76 41.63
N ARG A 252 13.18 -8.07 41.54
CA ARG A 252 13.51 -8.87 40.34
C ARG A 252 12.70 -8.45 39.12
N LEU A 253 11.43 -8.16 39.31
CA LEU A 253 10.54 -7.65 38.25
C LEU A 253 10.88 -6.21 37.86
N ASN A 254 11.60 -5.49 38.71
CA ASN A 254 11.90 -4.07 38.59
C ASN A 254 13.37 -3.78 38.99
N PRO A 255 14.35 -4.26 38.20
CA PRO A 255 15.76 -4.13 38.54
C PRO A 255 16.21 -2.66 38.69
N GLU A 256 15.52 -1.72 38.03
CA GLU A 256 15.75 -0.27 38.11
C GLU A 256 15.64 0.30 39.54
N ILE A 257 14.95 -0.41 40.43
CA ILE A 257 14.86 -0.07 41.86
C ILE A 257 16.25 -0.10 42.51
N MET A 258 17.14 -0.99 42.07
CA MET A 258 18.51 -1.08 42.57
C MET A 258 19.38 0.06 42.02
N ASP A 259 19.24 0.37 40.73
CA ASP A 259 20.05 1.39 40.06
C ASP A 259 19.80 2.80 40.63
N ARG A 260 18.60 3.05 41.15
CA ARG A 260 18.21 4.35 41.74
C ARG A 260 18.31 4.41 43.27
N GLY A 261 18.94 3.41 43.89
CA GLY A 261 19.18 3.38 45.34
C GLY A 261 17.93 3.11 46.19
N GLY A 262 16.89 2.50 45.61
CA GLY A 262 15.65 2.14 46.29
C GLY A 262 14.37 2.60 45.56
N LEU A 263 13.22 2.24 46.13
CA LEU A 263 11.91 2.62 45.60
C LEU A 263 11.65 4.12 45.83
N GLN A 264 11.38 4.87 44.77
CA GLN A 264 11.14 6.32 44.81
C GLN A 264 9.70 6.67 44.41
N GLU A 265 9.18 7.78 44.93
CA GLU A 265 7.88 8.33 44.52
C GLU A 265 7.87 8.68 43.02
N GLY A 266 6.77 8.37 42.34
CA GLY A 266 6.60 8.58 40.90
C GLY A 266 7.27 7.52 40.02
N MET A 267 7.98 6.55 40.61
CA MET A 267 8.57 5.43 39.87
C MET A 267 7.48 4.48 39.36
N GLU A 268 7.55 4.06 38.11
CA GLU A 268 6.67 3.01 37.58
C GLU A 268 7.28 1.63 37.83
N ILE A 269 6.54 0.74 38.47
CA ILE A 269 6.97 -0.62 38.79
C ILE A 269 5.94 -1.65 38.33
N ARG A 270 6.40 -2.81 37.89
CA ARG A 270 5.62 -3.97 37.48
C ARG A 270 5.21 -4.79 38.70
N LEU A 271 3.91 -4.99 38.88
CA LEU A 271 3.34 -5.85 39.93
C LEU A 271 2.36 -6.86 39.31
N PRO A 272 2.29 -8.11 39.79
CA PRO A 272 1.38 -9.12 39.25
C PRO A 272 -0.08 -8.78 39.56
N GLU A 273 -0.97 -9.08 38.62
CA GLU A 273 -2.40 -8.83 38.76
C GLU A 273 -3.02 -9.76 39.82
N LYS A 274 -3.82 -9.21 40.73
CA LYS A 274 -4.59 -10.01 41.68
C LYS A 274 -5.82 -10.53 40.94
N PRO A 275 -6.09 -11.85 40.90
CA PRO A 275 -7.22 -12.37 40.15
C PRO A 275 -8.53 -11.89 40.77
N VAL A 276 -9.20 -10.96 40.10
CA VAL A 276 -10.61 -10.63 40.35
C VAL A 276 -11.42 -11.56 39.48
N GLN A 277 -12.25 -12.41 40.09
CA GLN A 277 -13.16 -13.27 39.34
C GLN A 277 -14.21 -12.39 38.64
N PRO A 278 -14.39 -12.51 37.31
CA PRO A 278 -15.44 -11.80 36.62
C PRO A 278 -16.79 -12.50 36.85
N GLU A 279 -17.78 -11.74 37.33
CA GLU A 279 -19.18 -12.12 37.20
C GLU A 279 -19.60 -12.02 35.72
N ASN A 280 -20.35 -13.03 35.28
CA ASN A 280 -20.80 -13.24 33.91
C ASN A 280 -21.61 -12.05 33.37
N THR A 281 -21.29 -11.59 32.17
CA THR A 281 -22.31 -11.11 31.20
C THR A 281 -21.87 -11.37 29.77
N GLU A 282 -22.87 -11.88 29.04
CA GLU A 282 -23.00 -12.36 27.66
C GLU A 282 -22.25 -11.61 26.53
N ASP A 283 -22.01 -12.40 25.47
CA ASP A 283 -21.46 -12.06 24.16
C ASP A 283 -21.78 -10.63 23.70
N SER A 284 -20.79 -9.76 23.83
CA SER A 284 -20.75 -8.48 23.15
C SER A 284 -19.35 -8.31 22.57
N GLU A 285 -19.26 -8.22 21.25
CA GLU A 285 -18.01 -7.94 20.54
C GLU A 285 -17.51 -6.56 21.01
N PHE A 286 -16.31 -6.50 21.57
CA PHE A 286 -15.74 -5.25 22.09
C PHE A 286 -14.84 -4.62 21.02
N LEU A 287 -14.92 -3.29 20.90
CA LEU A 287 -14.01 -2.50 20.06
C LEU A 287 -12.98 -1.78 20.92
N PHE A 288 -11.83 -1.45 20.32
CA PHE A 288 -10.76 -0.72 20.98
C PHE A 288 -10.55 0.66 20.34
N TYR A 289 -10.45 1.70 21.17
CA TYR A 289 -10.28 3.09 20.76
C TYR A 289 -9.09 3.77 21.45
N GLU A 290 -8.17 4.34 20.69
CA GLU A 290 -7.04 5.10 21.23
C GLU A 290 -7.40 6.59 21.42
N VAL A 291 -7.30 7.07 22.66
CA VAL A 291 -7.57 8.46 23.05
C VAL A 291 -6.57 9.39 22.37
N LYS A 292 -7.06 10.33 21.57
CA LYS A 292 -6.22 11.29 20.85
C LYS A 292 -5.85 12.50 21.73
N PRO A 293 -4.75 13.21 21.42
CA PRO A 293 -4.39 14.44 22.12
C PRO A 293 -5.55 15.43 22.18
N LYS A 294 -5.74 16.06 23.34
CA LYS A 294 -6.81 17.05 23.64
C LYS A 294 -8.24 16.50 23.76
N GLN A 295 -8.44 15.19 23.71
CA GLN A 295 -9.75 14.61 24.04
C GLN A 295 -10.03 14.68 25.55
N THR A 296 -11.32 14.82 25.86
CA THR A 296 -11.86 14.95 27.22
C THR A 296 -12.89 13.86 27.49
N GLU A 297 -13.17 13.61 28.76
CA GLU A 297 -14.23 12.69 29.22
C GLU A 297 -15.55 12.96 28.48
N PHE A 298 -15.95 14.24 28.43
CA PHE A 298 -17.17 14.70 27.76
C PHE A 298 -17.16 14.42 26.25
N SER A 299 -16.02 14.63 25.58
CA SER A 299 -15.92 14.33 24.14
C SER A 299 -16.03 12.84 23.84
N LEU A 300 -15.51 11.97 24.71
CA LEU A 300 -15.54 10.52 24.54
C LEU A 300 -16.92 9.93 24.85
N THR A 301 -17.56 10.36 25.94
CA THR A 301 -18.94 9.91 26.26
C THR A 301 -19.93 10.33 25.19
N ARG A 302 -19.73 11.51 24.60
CA ARG A 302 -20.56 11.99 23.48
C ARG A 302 -20.29 11.20 22.20
N LYS A 303 -19.02 10.86 21.93
CA LYS A 303 -18.60 10.10 20.76
C LYS A 303 -19.12 8.66 20.77
N PHE A 304 -19.11 8.00 21.92
CA PHE A 304 -19.50 6.60 22.05
C PHE A 304 -20.96 6.39 22.48
N GLY A 305 -21.67 7.46 22.84
CA GLY A 305 -23.05 7.36 23.33
C GLY A 305 -23.19 6.54 24.62
N ILE A 306 -22.13 6.43 25.43
CA ILE A 306 -22.12 5.73 26.73
C ILE A 306 -21.80 6.69 27.87
N GLY A 307 -22.32 6.38 29.06
CA GLY A 307 -22.07 7.17 30.26
C GLY A 307 -20.62 7.03 30.74
N TRP A 308 -20.10 8.05 31.43
CA TRP A 308 -18.73 8.00 31.98
C TRP A 308 -18.53 6.85 32.96
N THR A 309 -19.53 6.55 33.79
CA THR A 309 -19.54 5.41 34.71
C THR A 309 -19.51 4.06 34.00
N GLU A 310 -20.22 3.95 32.88
CA GLU A 310 -20.24 2.75 32.03
C GLU A 310 -18.89 2.56 31.32
N LEU A 311 -18.32 3.65 30.80
CA LEU A 311 -16.99 3.65 30.19
C LEU A 311 -15.87 3.30 31.20
N ILE A 312 -15.97 3.77 32.46
CA ILE A 312 -15.08 3.37 33.56
C ILE A 312 -15.27 1.91 33.94
N ALA A 313 -16.50 1.38 33.88
CA ALA A 313 -16.73 -0.04 34.18
C ALA A 313 -16.03 -0.95 33.16
N LEU A 314 -16.01 -0.54 31.90
CA LEU A 314 -15.27 -1.22 30.83
C LEU A 314 -13.76 -0.95 30.84
N ASN A 315 -13.36 0.19 31.42
CA ASN A 315 -11.97 0.66 31.48
C ASN A 315 -11.65 1.18 32.90
N PRO A 316 -11.40 0.28 33.87
CA PRO A 316 -11.18 0.66 35.26
C PRO A 316 -10.05 1.69 35.46
N ASP A 317 -9.05 1.68 34.56
CA ASP A 317 -7.90 2.58 34.55
C ASP A 317 -8.29 4.06 34.38
N LEU A 318 -9.48 4.36 33.83
CA LEU A 318 -9.98 5.73 33.72
C LEU A 318 -10.18 6.42 35.08
N ARG A 319 -10.24 5.67 36.18
CA ARG A 319 -10.26 6.22 37.55
C ARG A 319 -8.98 6.99 37.89
N LEU A 320 -7.89 6.76 37.15
CA LEU A 320 -6.60 7.44 37.31
C LEU A 320 -6.47 8.69 36.42
N GLY A 321 -7.51 9.01 35.64
CA GLY A 321 -7.57 10.16 34.74
C GLY A 321 -7.32 9.80 33.28
N LEU A 322 -8.00 10.52 32.37
CA LEU A 322 -7.89 10.32 30.93
C LEU A 322 -6.57 10.89 30.36
N LYS A 323 -5.80 10.08 29.63
CA LYS A 323 -4.55 10.49 28.99
C LYS A 323 -4.58 10.20 27.47
N ALA A 324 -3.93 11.05 26.69
CA ALA A 324 -3.72 10.78 25.27
C ALA A 324 -2.84 9.53 25.08
N GLY A 325 -3.17 8.70 24.10
CA GLY A 325 -2.58 7.39 23.83
C GLY A 325 -3.22 6.24 24.61
N MET A 326 -4.14 6.52 25.56
CA MET A 326 -4.83 5.47 26.31
C MET A 326 -5.77 4.69 25.39
N VAL A 327 -5.80 3.37 25.46
CA VAL A 327 -6.71 2.54 24.65
C VAL A 327 -7.92 2.16 25.51
N LEU A 328 -9.11 2.41 24.97
CA LEU A 328 -10.39 2.21 25.63
C LEU A 328 -11.16 1.09 24.96
N ARG A 329 -11.62 0.14 25.78
CA ARG A 329 -12.60 -0.88 25.44
C ARG A 329 -13.99 -0.28 25.40
N ILE A 330 -14.70 -0.44 24.29
CA ILE A 330 -16.08 0.04 24.10
C ILE A 330 -16.98 -1.08 23.55
N PRO A 331 -18.30 -1.05 23.79
CA PRO A 331 -19.23 -2.04 23.25
C PRO A 331 -19.40 -1.87 21.73
N GLY A 332 -19.32 -2.96 20.95
CA GLY A 332 -19.38 -2.91 19.49
C GLY A 332 -20.75 -2.51 18.91
N ASN A 333 -21.83 -2.77 19.65
CA ASN A 333 -23.21 -2.47 19.23
C ASN A 333 -23.59 -0.98 19.26
N ARG A 334 -22.69 -0.07 19.67
CA ARG A 334 -22.96 1.39 19.72
C ARG A 334 -22.05 2.22 18.82
N ALA A 335 -21.33 1.57 17.89
CA ALA A 335 -20.38 2.20 16.98
C ALA A 335 -20.91 2.33 15.53
N GLU A 336 -22.20 2.60 15.34
CA GLU A 336 -22.84 2.69 14.00
C GLU A 336 -22.28 3.83 13.12
N ASP A 337 -21.58 4.82 13.70
CA ASP A 337 -20.96 5.96 12.99
C ASP A 337 -19.42 5.86 12.86
N LEU A 338 -18.81 4.72 13.19
CA LEU A 338 -17.36 4.56 13.25
C LEU A 338 -16.89 3.51 12.23
N ALA A 339 -15.91 3.87 11.38
CA ALA A 339 -15.30 2.92 10.46
C ALA A 339 -14.50 1.88 11.26
N VAL A 340 -15.03 0.66 11.36
CA VAL A 340 -14.38 -0.46 12.06
C VAL A 340 -13.54 -1.25 11.07
N LYS A 341 -12.24 -1.39 11.33
CA LYS A 341 -11.40 -2.40 10.69
C LYS A 341 -10.68 -3.20 11.77
N ASN A 342 -10.80 -4.53 11.75
CA ASN A 342 -10.15 -5.46 12.69
C ASN A 342 -10.36 -5.09 14.18
N ALA A 343 -11.60 -4.81 14.58
CA ALA A 343 -11.98 -4.42 15.96
C ALA A 343 -11.35 -3.12 16.51
N VAL A 344 -10.62 -2.37 15.67
CA VAL A 344 -10.12 -1.02 15.99
C VAL A 344 -11.00 0.00 15.28
N VAL A 345 -11.48 0.97 16.05
CA VAL A 345 -12.14 2.16 15.49
C VAL A 345 -11.06 3.01 14.83
N LEU A 346 -11.04 3.03 13.51
CA LEU A 346 -10.22 3.97 12.75
C LEU A 346 -10.94 5.31 12.77
N ASP A 347 -10.36 6.31 13.44
CA ASP A 347 -10.78 7.70 13.23
C ASP A 347 -10.55 8.02 11.74
N GLN A 348 -11.64 8.14 10.96
CA GLN A 348 -11.56 8.94 9.75
C GLN A 348 -11.13 10.33 10.22
N PHE A 349 -9.92 10.75 9.84
CA PHE A 349 -9.40 12.07 10.16
C PHE A 349 -10.41 13.13 9.68
N ASN A 350 -11.15 13.72 10.62
CA ASN A 350 -12.15 14.72 10.28
C ASN A 350 -11.44 16.06 10.14
N LEU A 351 -11.13 16.45 8.90
CA LEU A 351 -10.47 17.73 8.59
C LEU A 351 -11.16 18.90 9.32
N LYS A 352 -12.48 18.83 9.51
CA LYS A 352 -13.31 19.87 10.12
C LYS A 352 -12.85 20.29 11.51
N ASP A 353 -12.27 19.39 12.30
CA ASP A 353 -11.85 19.69 13.67
C ASP A 353 -10.43 20.32 13.74
N SER A 354 -9.70 20.30 12.62
CA SER A 354 -8.32 20.79 12.53
C SER A 354 -8.14 21.93 11.53
N ILE A 355 -9.22 22.45 10.93
CA ILE A 355 -9.15 23.54 9.97
C ILE A 355 -8.66 24.80 10.67
N ASN A 356 -7.72 25.52 10.04
CA ASN A 356 -7.35 26.86 10.47
C ASN A 356 -8.15 27.90 9.67
N PRO A 357 -9.15 28.58 10.27
CA PRO A 357 -9.98 29.55 9.55
C PRO A 357 -9.21 30.79 9.07
N MET A 358 -7.98 31.01 9.57
CA MET A 358 -7.10 32.08 9.12
C MET A 358 -6.45 31.79 7.76
N ASN A 359 -6.40 30.51 7.36
CA ASN A 359 -5.94 30.14 6.03
C ASN A 359 -7.09 30.37 5.06
N VAL A 360 -6.91 31.31 4.13
CA VAL A 360 -7.89 31.63 3.09
C VAL A 360 -7.27 31.26 1.74
N PRO A 361 -7.51 30.04 1.23
CA PRO A 361 -6.91 29.59 -0.01
C PRO A 361 -7.38 30.43 -1.19
N LYS A 362 -6.46 30.74 -2.10
CA LYS A 362 -6.74 31.50 -3.32
C LYS A 362 -6.56 30.63 -4.55
N LEU A 363 -7.65 30.33 -5.24
CA LEU A 363 -7.69 29.38 -6.34
C LEU A 363 -7.92 30.10 -7.67
N LEU A 364 -7.04 29.85 -8.65
CA LEU A 364 -7.25 30.29 -10.04
C LEU A 364 -7.88 29.16 -10.86
N VAL A 365 -9.09 29.35 -11.36
CA VAL A 365 -9.81 28.40 -12.21
C VAL A 365 -9.65 28.79 -13.66
N LEU A 366 -9.04 27.92 -14.45
CA LEU A 366 -8.83 28.10 -15.89
C LEU A 366 -9.71 27.12 -16.66
N PHE A 367 -10.95 27.49 -16.97
CA PHE A 367 -11.85 26.62 -17.73
C PHE A 367 -12.30 27.23 -19.06
N PRO A 368 -12.62 26.40 -20.07
CA PRO A 368 -13.10 26.88 -21.36
C PRO A 368 -14.59 27.19 -21.33
N PHE A 369 -14.96 28.30 -20.68
CA PHE A 369 -16.33 28.80 -20.67
C PHE A 369 -16.82 29.25 -22.05
N ARG A 370 -15.89 29.46 -23.00
CA ARG A 370 -16.15 29.84 -24.40
C ARG A 370 -17.18 30.96 -24.51
N LEU A 371 -17.02 31.99 -23.69
CA LEU A 371 -17.91 33.15 -23.69
C LEU A 371 -17.87 33.87 -25.06
N ASP A 372 -16.79 33.69 -25.82
CA ASP A 372 -16.64 34.15 -27.22
C ASP A 372 -17.63 33.48 -28.19
N ARG A 373 -18.34 32.43 -27.77
CA ARG A 373 -19.23 31.61 -28.61
C ARG A 373 -20.65 31.52 -28.07
N LEU A 374 -20.95 32.22 -27.00
CA LEU A 374 -22.28 32.24 -26.38
C LEU A 374 -22.92 33.61 -26.58
N ASN A 375 -24.22 33.61 -26.86
CA ASN A 375 -25.01 34.83 -26.89
C ASN A 375 -25.95 34.82 -25.68
N LEU A 376 -25.53 35.45 -24.58
CA LEU A 376 -26.29 35.43 -23.33
C LEU A 376 -27.65 36.15 -23.41
N GLN A 377 -27.94 36.85 -24.51
CA GLN A 377 -29.25 37.44 -24.77
C GLN A 377 -30.24 36.46 -25.40
N ASP A 378 -29.74 35.33 -25.92
CA ASP A 378 -30.54 34.26 -26.53
C ASP A 378 -30.38 32.99 -25.69
N GLU A 379 -31.27 32.85 -24.70
CA GLU A 379 -31.25 31.74 -23.74
C GLU A 379 -31.46 30.39 -24.42
N GLU A 380 -32.35 30.30 -25.40
CA GLU A 380 -32.68 29.04 -26.07
C GLU A 380 -31.49 28.52 -26.88
N GLN A 381 -30.88 29.36 -27.72
CA GLN A 381 -29.70 28.98 -28.49
C GLN A 381 -28.51 28.70 -27.58
N THR A 382 -28.34 29.46 -26.51
CA THR A 382 -27.27 29.24 -25.54
C THR A 382 -27.44 27.92 -24.82
N GLY A 383 -28.66 27.57 -24.38
CA GLY A 383 -28.98 26.27 -23.80
C GLY A 383 -28.62 25.12 -24.73
N LYS A 384 -29.09 25.18 -25.98
CA LYS A 384 -28.74 24.17 -27.02
C LYS A 384 -27.24 24.05 -27.26
N ARG A 385 -26.49 25.16 -27.25
CA ARG A 385 -25.03 25.15 -27.41
C ARG A 385 -24.32 24.49 -26.24
N ILE A 386 -24.80 24.74 -25.02
CA ILE A 386 -24.28 24.10 -23.82
C ILE A 386 -24.54 22.60 -23.92
N GLU A 387 -25.77 22.17 -24.15
CA GLU A 387 -26.14 20.74 -24.24
C GLU A 387 -25.32 19.96 -25.28
N ASN A 388 -25.06 20.57 -26.44
CA ASN A 388 -24.36 19.93 -27.55
C ASN A 388 -22.83 20.03 -27.47
N ASN A 389 -22.27 20.76 -26.50
CA ASN A 389 -20.83 20.95 -26.39
C ASN A 389 -20.28 20.35 -25.09
N ASN A 390 -19.55 19.24 -25.22
CA ASN A 390 -19.01 18.51 -24.07
C ASN A 390 -18.04 19.35 -23.22
N ALA A 391 -17.23 20.22 -23.82
CA ALA A 391 -16.33 21.10 -23.07
C ALA A 391 -17.10 22.16 -22.26
N LEU A 392 -18.19 22.70 -22.81
CA LEU A 392 -19.07 23.62 -22.08
C LEU A 392 -19.80 22.93 -20.93
N LYS A 393 -20.42 21.76 -21.18
CA LYS A 393 -21.06 20.98 -20.11
C LYS A 393 -20.10 20.68 -18.97
N TYR A 394 -18.89 20.23 -19.32
CA TYR A 394 -17.88 19.88 -18.34
C TYR A 394 -17.38 21.09 -17.54
N SER A 395 -17.01 22.19 -18.21
CA SER A 395 -16.51 23.41 -17.55
C SER A 395 -17.56 24.08 -16.68
N LEU A 396 -18.80 24.20 -17.18
CA LEU A 396 -19.91 24.81 -16.44
C LEU A 396 -20.35 23.92 -15.28
N GLY A 397 -20.41 22.60 -15.48
CA GLY A 397 -20.70 21.64 -14.41
C GLY A 397 -19.66 21.71 -13.30
N LEU A 398 -18.36 21.59 -13.62
CA LEU A 398 -17.30 21.73 -12.62
C LEU A 398 -17.42 23.05 -11.86
N TYR A 399 -17.54 24.17 -12.58
CA TYR A 399 -17.59 25.49 -11.95
C TYR A 399 -18.83 25.68 -11.09
N SER A 400 -20.02 25.24 -11.53
CA SER A 400 -21.25 25.35 -10.74
C SER A 400 -21.16 24.49 -9.47
N GLY A 401 -20.56 23.31 -9.55
CA GLY A 401 -20.22 22.47 -8.41
C GLY A 401 -19.30 23.17 -7.41
N MET A 402 -18.20 23.73 -7.89
CA MET A 402 -17.23 24.47 -7.06
C MET A 402 -17.91 25.64 -6.33
N LEU A 403 -18.82 26.36 -6.99
CA LEU A 403 -19.56 27.45 -6.36
C LEU A 403 -20.44 26.97 -5.19
N VAL A 404 -21.09 25.82 -5.31
CA VAL A 404 -21.87 25.21 -4.21
C VAL A 404 -20.97 24.72 -3.07
N ALA A 405 -19.75 24.25 -3.40
CA ALA A 405 -18.75 23.91 -2.41
C ALA A 405 -18.32 25.15 -1.61
N MET A 406 -18.07 26.28 -2.27
CA MET A 406 -17.72 27.54 -1.59
C MET A 406 -18.80 27.99 -0.60
N ASP A 407 -20.09 27.85 -0.95
CA ASP A 407 -21.18 28.12 0.01
C ASP A 407 -21.12 27.18 1.22
N SER A 408 -20.88 25.89 0.97
CA SER A 408 -20.80 24.86 2.01
C SER A 408 -19.60 25.06 2.92
N LEU A 409 -18.45 25.45 2.36
CA LEU A 409 -17.23 25.79 3.08
C LEU A 409 -17.45 27.01 3.98
N ARG A 410 -18.13 28.04 3.46
CA ARG A 410 -18.47 29.24 4.23
C ARG A 410 -19.40 28.92 5.40
N GLU A 411 -20.37 28.04 5.21
CA GLU A 411 -21.24 27.54 6.31
C GLU A 411 -20.44 26.80 7.40
N MET A 412 -19.29 26.21 7.05
CA MET A 412 -18.34 25.58 7.98
C MET A 412 -17.30 26.56 8.57
N GLY A 413 -17.39 27.85 8.26
CA GLY A 413 -16.44 28.87 8.72
C GLY A 413 -15.13 28.93 7.93
N VAL A 414 -15.05 28.23 6.79
CA VAL A 414 -13.87 28.23 5.91
C VAL A 414 -14.10 29.20 4.76
N SER A 415 -13.16 30.11 4.54
CA SER A 415 -13.22 31.05 3.43
C SER A 415 -12.18 30.69 2.37
N ALA A 416 -12.52 30.87 1.10
CA ALA A 416 -11.59 30.76 -0.02
C ALA A 416 -11.95 31.77 -1.12
N GLU A 417 -10.94 32.22 -1.86
CA GLU A 417 -11.10 33.12 -3.01
C GLU A 417 -11.03 32.28 -4.30
N LEU A 418 -12.04 32.43 -5.17
CA LEU A 418 -12.11 31.75 -6.45
C LEU A 418 -12.03 32.75 -7.60
N ILE A 419 -10.97 32.69 -8.40
CA ILE A 419 -10.76 33.54 -9.58
C ILE A 419 -10.96 32.70 -10.84
N ALA A 420 -12.02 32.97 -11.60
CA ALA A 420 -12.26 32.28 -12.87
C ALA A 420 -11.72 33.05 -14.09
N ARG A 421 -11.13 32.33 -15.05
CA ARG A 421 -10.72 32.83 -16.37
C ARG A 421 -11.14 31.87 -17.48
N ASP A 422 -11.59 32.44 -18.59
CA ASP A 422 -12.02 31.67 -19.77
C ASP A 422 -10.82 31.34 -20.67
N THR A 423 -10.49 30.05 -20.80
CA THR A 423 -9.38 29.57 -21.66
C THR A 423 -9.75 29.51 -23.14
N ARG A 424 -11.04 29.58 -23.48
CA ARG A 424 -11.59 29.53 -24.84
C ARG A 424 -11.18 28.30 -25.67
N LEU A 425 -10.73 27.22 -25.04
CA LEU A 425 -10.12 26.05 -25.71
C LEU A 425 -8.90 26.41 -26.59
N LYS A 426 -8.08 27.41 -26.21
CA LYS A 426 -6.94 27.85 -27.02
C LYS A 426 -5.66 27.95 -26.20
N THR A 427 -4.68 27.10 -26.48
CA THR A 427 -3.38 27.09 -25.80
C THR A 427 -2.67 28.45 -25.84
N GLU A 428 -2.67 29.15 -26.99
CA GLU A 428 -2.09 30.49 -27.08
C GLU A 428 -2.80 31.52 -26.20
N HIS A 429 -4.12 31.38 -26.03
CA HIS A 429 -4.86 32.24 -25.12
C HIS A 429 -4.50 31.95 -23.66
N VAL A 430 -4.35 30.67 -23.31
CA VAL A 430 -3.87 30.26 -21.98
C VAL A 430 -2.49 30.85 -21.69
N ARG A 431 -1.54 30.77 -22.64
CA ARG A 431 -0.23 31.42 -22.47
C ARG A 431 -0.35 32.92 -22.21
N SER A 432 -1.19 33.63 -22.96
CA SER A 432 -1.42 35.07 -22.74
C SER A 432 -2.04 35.37 -21.37
N LEU A 433 -2.93 34.51 -20.87
CA LEU A 433 -3.50 34.63 -19.53
C LEU A 433 -2.43 34.42 -18.46
N MET A 434 -1.59 33.40 -18.60
CA MET A 434 -0.51 33.10 -17.65
C MET A 434 0.58 34.19 -17.60
N LEU A 435 0.78 34.93 -18.69
CA LEU A 435 1.71 36.07 -18.73
C LEU A 435 1.14 37.35 -18.09
N SER A 436 -0.18 37.53 -18.15
CA SER A 436 -0.85 38.75 -17.64
C SER A 436 -1.40 38.60 -16.22
N GLN A 437 -1.62 37.37 -15.77
CA GLN A 437 -2.15 37.06 -14.45
C GLN A 437 -1.03 37.10 -13.40
N GLU A 438 -1.30 37.77 -12.27
CA GLU A 438 -0.46 37.65 -11.09
C GLU A 438 -0.67 36.27 -10.46
N LEU A 439 0.41 35.49 -10.43
CA LEU A 439 0.43 34.14 -9.86
C LEU A 439 0.89 34.10 -8.40
N SER A 440 1.61 35.15 -7.97
CA SER A 440 2.07 35.29 -6.59
C SER A 440 0.90 35.27 -5.61
N GLY A 441 1.00 34.42 -4.58
CA GLY A 441 -0.04 34.28 -3.55
C GLY A 441 -1.24 33.42 -3.95
N LEU A 442 -1.23 32.78 -5.12
CA LEU A 442 -2.16 31.69 -5.41
C LEU A 442 -1.78 30.44 -4.60
N SER A 443 -2.80 29.78 -4.04
CA SER A 443 -2.63 28.50 -3.34
C SER A 443 -2.66 27.31 -4.30
N ALA A 444 -3.44 27.41 -5.38
CA ALA A 444 -3.47 26.40 -6.46
C ALA A 444 -4.09 26.96 -7.74
N ILE A 445 -3.82 26.30 -8.87
CA ILE A 445 -4.48 26.53 -10.15
C ILE A 445 -5.31 25.29 -10.49
N VAL A 446 -6.60 25.45 -10.77
CA VAL A 446 -7.50 24.36 -11.18
C VAL A 446 -7.75 24.45 -12.69
N GLY A 447 -7.36 23.40 -13.40
CA GLY A 447 -7.34 23.37 -14.87
C GLY A 447 -6.01 23.87 -15.45
N PRO A 448 -5.90 23.98 -16.80
CA PRO A 448 -6.96 23.84 -17.79
C PRO A 448 -7.47 22.43 -18.06
N LEU A 449 -8.40 22.28 -18.99
CA LEU A 449 -8.97 20.96 -19.33
C LEU A 449 -8.14 20.21 -20.38
N GLU A 450 -7.42 20.94 -21.23
CA GLU A 450 -6.68 20.38 -22.36
C GLU A 450 -5.26 19.97 -21.96
N PRO A 451 -4.78 18.77 -22.30
CA PRO A 451 -3.46 18.29 -21.89
C PRO A 451 -2.29 19.22 -22.26
N GLN A 452 -2.33 19.82 -23.46
CA GLN A 452 -1.30 20.78 -23.87
C GLN A 452 -1.33 22.06 -23.03
N SER A 453 -2.52 22.58 -22.75
CA SER A 453 -2.69 23.77 -21.91
C SER A 453 -2.26 23.50 -20.46
N ILE A 454 -2.51 22.29 -19.94
CA ILE A 454 -2.04 21.87 -18.60
C ILE A 454 -0.52 21.93 -18.52
N ARG A 455 0.21 21.41 -19.52
CA ARG A 455 1.68 21.48 -19.55
C ARG A 455 2.20 22.91 -19.47
N GLU A 456 1.63 23.81 -20.27
CA GLU A 456 2.03 25.22 -20.29
C GLU A 456 1.81 25.91 -18.93
N VAL A 457 0.67 25.61 -18.29
CA VAL A 457 0.33 26.16 -16.97
C VAL A 457 1.22 25.56 -15.89
N ALA A 458 1.46 24.24 -15.92
CA ALA A 458 2.31 23.54 -14.97
C ALA A 458 3.76 24.04 -15.02
N ALA A 459 4.33 24.18 -16.21
CA ALA A 459 5.69 24.68 -16.38
C ALA A 459 5.86 26.08 -15.76
N ARG A 460 4.91 26.99 -16.01
CA ARG A 460 4.94 28.35 -15.46
C ARG A 460 4.67 28.38 -13.96
N ALA A 461 3.73 27.56 -13.49
CA ALA A 461 3.38 27.47 -12.07
C ALA A 461 4.50 26.83 -11.23
N SER A 462 5.29 25.93 -11.83
CA SER A 462 6.40 25.24 -11.18
C SER A 462 7.49 26.21 -10.72
N GLU A 463 7.74 27.29 -11.47
CA GLU A 463 8.69 28.35 -11.08
C GLU A 463 8.35 29.05 -9.76
N LEU A 464 7.08 28.97 -9.33
CA LEU A 464 6.56 29.59 -8.11
C LEU A 464 6.09 28.55 -7.09
N GLU A 465 6.36 27.25 -7.32
CA GLU A 465 5.90 26.15 -6.47
C GLU A 465 4.37 26.20 -6.27
N ILE A 466 3.62 26.46 -7.34
CA ILE A 466 2.15 26.48 -7.30
C ILE A 466 1.63 25.14 -7.83
N PRO A 467 0.79 24.41 -7.06
CA PRO A 467 0.21 23.17 -7.52
C PRO A 467 -0.84 23.42 -8.62
N VAL A 468 -0.79 22.59 -9.66
CA VAL A 468 -1.74 22.60 -10.79
C VAL A 468 -2.62 21.37 -10.73
N ILE A 469 -3.90 21.59 -10.49
CA ILE A 469 -4.88 20.52 -10.33
C ILE A 469 -5.49 20.21 -11.69
N ALA A 470 -5.21 19.00 -12.21
CA ALA A 470 -5.79 18.50 -13.45
C ALA A 470 -7.18 17.91 -13.16
N PRO A 471 -8.27 18.60 -13.51
CA PRO A 471 -9.61 18.16 -13.14
C PRO A 471 -10.11 17.06 -14.07
N THR A 472 -9.44 16.80 -15.20
CA THR A 472 -9.73 15.85 -16.30
C THR A 472 -8.74 14.68 -16.30
N ARG A 473 -9.09 13.59 -16.99
CA ARG A 473 -8.12 12.53 -17.31
C ARG A 473 -7.08 13.10 -18.28
N VAL A 474 -5.80 12.94 -17.95
CA VAL A 474 -4.69 13.36 -18.80
C VAL A 474 -4.03 12.08 -19.33
N SER A 475 -4.04 11.92 -20.64
CA SER A 475 -3.50 10.73 -21.32
C SER A 475 -1.97 10.76 -21.49
N LEU A 476 -1.33 11.89 -21.17
CA LEU A 476 0.11 12.08 -21.29
C LEU A 476 0.64 12.45 -19.91
N GLU A 477 1.47 11.59 -19.33
CA GLU A 477 2.27 11.96 -18.17
C GLU A 477 3.19 13.11 -18.60
N VAL A 478 3.13 14.20 -17.84
CA VAL A 478 3.89 15.42 -18.08
C VAL A 478 4.98 15.45 -17.01
N PRO A 479 6.24 15.82 -17.35
CA PRO A 479 7.37 15.72 -16.40
C PRO A 479 7.26 16.64 -15.19
N GLU A 480 6.32 17.59 -15.18
CA GLU A 480 6.18 18.57 -14.11
C GLU A 480 5.61 17.94 -12.83
N GLU A 481 6.42 17.99 -11.76
CA GLU A 481 6.09 17.40 -10.46
C GLU A 481 5.02 18.16 -9.67
N ASN A 482 4.65 19.37 -10.11
CA ASN A 482 3.64 20.20 -9.44
C ASN A 482 2.20 19.91 -9.87
N ILE A 483 1.97 18.89 -10.70
CA ILE A 483 0.63 18.53 -11.19
C ILE A 483 -0.03 17.56 -10.21
N PHE A 484 -1.30 17.79 -9.91
CA PHE A 484 -2.18 16.87 -9.17
C PHE A 484 -3.24 16.30 -10.11
N TYR A 485 -3.09 15.04 -10.48
CA TYR A 485 -4.05 14.29 -11.28
C TYR A 485 -5.19 13.80 -10.39
N THR A 486 -6.37 14.40 -10.57
CA THR A 486 -7.55 14.09 -9.75
C THR A 486 -8.24 12.78 -10.15
N PHE A 487 -7.88 12.22 -11.30
CA PHE A 487 -8.40 10.95 -11.78
C PHE A 487 -7.39 9.82 -11.52
N THR A 488 -7.91 8.71 -11.04
CA THR A 488 -7.20 7.44 -10.96
C THR A 488 -7.04 6.88 -12.38
N SER A 489 -5.84 6.40 -12.71
CA SER A 489 -5.54 5.87 -14.04
C SER A 489 -6.25 4.55 -14.29
N ASP A 490 -6.52 4.23 -15.56
CA ASP A 490 -7.21 3.00 -15.95
C ASP A 490 -6.42 1.74 -15.51
N GLN A 491 -5.09 1.78 -15.58
CA GLN A 491 -4.23 0.71 -15.06
C GLN A 491 -4.42 0.50 -13.54
N ARG A 492 -4.58 1.57 -12.77
CA ARG A 492 -4.83 1.47 -11.31
C ARG A 492 -6.25 1.02 -10.99
N LEU A 493 -7.25 1.46 -11.78
CA LEU A 493 -8.62 0.96 -11.65
C LEU A 493 -8.68 -0.54 -11.93
N ARG A 494 -8.03 -0.99 -13.01
CA ARG A 494 -7.87 -2.41 -13.34
C ARG A 494 -7.23 -3.16 -12.18
N LYS A 495 -6.06 -2.71 -11.72
CA LYS A 495 -5.39 -3.30 -10.56
C LYS A 495 -6.32 -3.37 -9.33
N SER A 496 -7.05 -2.30 -9.03
CA SER A 496 -7.96 -2.25 -7.89
C SER A 496 -9.09 -3.28 -7.98
N LEU A 497 -9.63 -3.57 -9.17
CA LEU A 497 -10.62 -4.64 -9.33
C LEU A 497 -9.95 -6.01 -9.18
N LEU A 498 -8.79 -6.22 -9.78
CA LEU A 498 -8.08 -7.49 -9.69
C LEU A 498 -7.68 -7.82 -8.24
N ASP A 499 -7.24 -6.83 -7.47
CA ASP A 499 -6.94 -6.99 -6.04
C ASP A 499 -8.20 -7.32 -5.23
N TYR A 500 -9.35 -6.72 -5.55
CA TYR A 500 -10.65 -7.08 -4.95
C TYR A 500 -11.03 -8.53 -5.29
N VAL A 501 -10.88 -8.93 -6.56
CA VAL A 501 -11.19 -10.30 -7.01
C VAL A 501 -10.28 -11.31 -6.31
N ASP A 502 -9.00 -11.00 -6.15
CA ASP A 502 -8.03 -11.89 -5.48
C ASP A 502 -8.32 -12.07 -3.98
N GLY A 503 -8.83 -11.04 -3.31
CA GLY A 503 -9.16 -11.12 -1.89
C GLY A 503 -10.52 -11.75 -1.59
N GLU A 504 -11.48 -11.67 -2.52
CA GLU A 504 -12.83 -12.22 -2.35
C GLU A 504 -13.00 -13.63 -2.94
N ARG A 505 -12.11 -14.04 -3.84
CA ARG A 505 -12.19 -15.34 -4.51
C ARG A 505 -11.64 -16.45 -3.63
N GLU A 506 -12.39 -17.54 -3.52
CA GLU A 506 -11.96 -18.80 -2.92
C GLU A 506 -11.91 -19.90 -3.99
N GLU A 507 -13.09 -20.33 -4.46
CA GLU A 507 -13.26 -21.46 -5.39
C GLU A 507 -13.97 -21.07 -6.69
N GLN A 508 -14.27 -19.80 -6.92
CA GLN A 508 -15.04 -19.37 -8.09
C GLN A 508 -14.28 -19.66 -9.38
N LYS A 509 -15.00 -20.07 -10.43
CA LYS A 509 -14.43 -20.32 -11.75
C LYS A 509 -14.31 -19.01 -12.53
N ILE A 510 -13.14 -18.70 -13.06
CA ILE A 510 -12.94 -17.47 -13.86
C ILE A 510 -13.03 -17.78 -15.35
N LEU A 511 -13.88 -17.02 -16.04
CA LEU A 511 -13.95 -16.98 -17.50
C LEU A 511 -13.62 -15.57 -18.00
N ILE A 512 -13.01 -15.48 -19.18
CA ILE A 512 -12.66 -14.21 -19.81
C ILE A 512 -13.26 -14.15 -21.21
N ILE A 513 -13.99 -13.07 -21.48
CA ILE A 513 -14.52 -12.70 -22.80
C ILE A 513 -13.89 -11.36 -23.16
N SER A 514 -13.03 -11.35 -24.17
CA SER A 514 -12.28 -10.17 -24.59
C SER A 514 -12.31 -10.02 -26.12
N ASP A 515 -12.30 -8.77 -26.59
CA ASP A 515 -12.10 -8.46 -28.00
C ASP A 515 -10.63 -8.14 -28.32
N GLN A 516 -10.31 -8.01 -29.61
CA GLN A 516 -8.94 -7.71 -30.06
C GLN A 516 -8.42 -6.34 -29.58
N GLU A 517 -9.30 -5.42 -29.20
CA GLU A 517 -8.93 -4.11 -28.68
C GLU A 517 -8.55 -4.18 -27.19
N SER A 518 -8.97 -5.23 -26.48
CA SER A 518 -8.82 -5.39 -25.03
C SER A 518 -7.78 -6.45 -24.61
N ILE A 519 -6.85 -6.82 -25.52
CA ILE A 519 -5.80 -7.82 -25.29
C ILE A 519 -4.92 -7.48 -24.07
N GLU A 520 -4.69 -6.20 -23.79
CA GLU A 520 -3.92 -5.78 -22.61
C GLU A 520 -4.63 -6.16 -21.30
N SER A 521 -5.95 -5.91 -21.21
CA SER A 521 -6.76 -6.31 -20.05
C SER A 521 -6.77 -7.83 -19.91
N GLU A 522 -7.00 -8.56 -21.00
CA GLU A 522 -6.97 -10.03 -21.04
C GLU A 522 -5.66 -10.59 -20.48
N THR A 523 -4.54 -10.08 -20.99
CA THR A 523 -3.19 -10.52 -20.57
C THR A 523 -2.99 -10.31 -19.08
N GLN A 524 -3.37 -9.14 -18.54
CA GLN A 524 -3.21 -8.83 -17.11
C GLN A 524 -4.12 -9.69 -16.24
N ILE A 525 -5.33 -10.03 -16.71
CA ILE A 525 -6.23 -10.95 -16.00
C ILE A 525 -5.63 -12.36 -15.98
N LEU A 526 -5.12 -12.87 -17.11
CA LEU A 526 -4.48 -14.20 -17.21
C LEU A 526 -3.19 -14.30 -16.39
N GLU A 527 -2.40 -13.22 -16.34
CA GLU A 527 -1.21 -13.14 -15.48
C GLU A 527 -1.58 -13.24 -14.00
N ARG A 528 -2.70 -12.62 -13.59
CA ARG A 528 -3.17 -12.64 -12.20
C ARG A 528 -3.89 -13.95 -11.85
N PHE A 529 -4.61 -14.52 -12.80
CA PHE A 529 -5.42 -15.73 -12.65
C PHE A 529 -5.07 -16.74 -13.76
N PRO A 530 -3.98 -17.52 -13.60
CA PRO A 530 -3.50 -18.45 -14.63
C PRO A 530 -4.46 -19.60 -14.94
N ASP A 531 -5.43 -19.84 -14.07
CA ASP A 531 -6.48 -20.85 -14.21
C ASP A 531 -7.75 -20.33 -14.91
N ALA A 532 -7.78 -19.04 -15.26
CA ALA A 532 -8.88 -18.45 -16.01
C ALA A 532 -8.98 -19.03 -17.44
N GLU A 533 -10.20 -19.28 -17.90
CA GLU A 533 -10.44 -19.80 -19.24
C GLU A 533 -10.98 -18.72 -20.19
N LEU A 534 -10.39 -18.63 -21.38
CA LEU A 534 -10.91 -17.79 -22.45
C LEU A 534 -12.17 -18.40 -23.08
N VAL A 535 -13.14 -17.56 -23.40
CA VAL A 535 -14.33 -17.90 -24.16
C VAL A 535 -14.29 -17.17 -25.50
N ASP A 536 -14.37 -17.93 -26.59
CA ASP A 536 -14.15 -17.37 -27.92
C ASP A 536 -15.28 -16.44 -28.38
N LEU A 537 -14.92 -15.38 -29.11
CA LEU A 537 -15.85 -14.60 -29.90
C LEU A 537 -15.90 -15.15 -31.34
N ARG A 538 -17.09 -15.45 -31.85
CA ARG A 538 -17.31 -15.84 -33.26
C ARG A 538 -17.48 -14.59 -34.13
N GLN A 539 -16.91 -14.64 -35.33
CA GLN A 539 -17.24 -13.68 -36.39
C GLN A 539 -18.42 -14.22 -37.20
N GLU A 540 -19.56 -13.53 -37.16
CA GLU A 540 -20.74 -13.83 -37.95
C GLU A 540 -21.01 -12.64 -38.89
N GLU A 541 -20.59 -12.78 -40.15
CA GLU A 541 -20.69 -11.73 -41.18
C GLU A 541 -20.00 -10.42 -40.76
N GLU A 542 -20.74 -9.31 -40.65
CA GLU A 542 -20.25 -8.00 -40.20
C GLU A 542 -20.33 -7.81 -38.67
N ASN A 543 -20.76 -8.82 -37.90
CA ASN A 543 -20.93 -8.74 -36.46
C ASN A 543 -20.05 -9.75 -35.71
N ILE A 544 -19.59 -9.35 -34.53
CA ILE A 544 -18.86 -10.22 -33.60
C ILE A 544 -19.85 -10.65 -32.51
N SER A 545 -20.05 -11.96 -32.33
CA SER A 545 -20.96 -12.55 -31.36
C SER A 545 -20.22 -13.53 -30.43
N LEU A 546 -20.75 -13.79 -29.24
CA LEU A 546 -20.16 -14.74 -28.30
C LEU A 546 -20.37 -16.18 -28.77
N ASN A 547 -19.35 -17.02 -28.64
CA ASN A 547 -19.50 -18.46 -28.86
C ASN A 547 -20.32 -19.09 -27.73
N VAL A 548 -21.64 -19.17 -27.92
CA VAL A 548 -22.59 -19.66 -26.92
C VAL A 548 -22.30 -21.11 -26.50
N ASP A 549 -21.98 -21.98 -27.46
CA ASP A 549 -21.68 -23.39 -27.16
C ASP A 549 -20.39 -23.53 -26.33
N ASP A 550 -19.36 -22.75 -26.64
CA ASP A 550 -18.11 -22.72 -25.88
C ASP A 550 -18.33 -22.19 -24.45
N LEU A 551 -19.12 -21.12 -24.30
CA LEU A 551 -19.51 -20.59 -22.99
C LEU A 551 -20.18 -21.69 -22.13
N TYR A 552 -21.23 -22.33 -22.63
CA TYR A 552 -21.97 -23.34 -21.85
C TYR A 552 -21.12 -24.54 -21.45
N ASN A 553 -20.17 -24.96 -22.31
CA ASN A 553 -19.26 -26.05 -21.99
C ASN A 553 -18.23 -25.68 -20.90
N LYS A 554 -17.97 -24.39 -20.70
CA LYS A 554 -16.99 -23.87 -19.73
C LYS A 554 -17.63 -23.44 -18.41
N LEU A 555 -18.93 -23.15 -18.37
CA LEU A 555 -19.63 -22.81 -17.13
C LEU A 555 -19.65 -24.00 -16.15
N SER A 556 -19.49 -23.69 -14.86
CA SER A 556 -19.62 -24.63 -13.76
C SER A 556 -21.03 -24.55 -13.15
N GLU A 557 -21.59 -25.71 -12.82
CA GLU A 557 -22.81 -25.82 -11.98
C GLU A 557 -22.47 -25.99 -10.50
N GLU A 558 -21.21 -26.29 -10.16
CA GLU A 558 -20.76 -26.53 -8.78
C GLU A 558 -20.15 -25.27 -8.14
N GLN A 559 -19.61 -24.37 -8.96
CA GLN A 559 -18.93 -23.14 -8.52
C GLN A 559 -19.59 -21.91 -9.16
N GLU A 560 -19.61 -20.78 -8.44
CA GLU A 560 -20.01 -19.50 -9.05
C GLU A 560 -19.02 -19.14 -10.17
N ASN A 561 -19.55 -18.67 -11.29
CA ASN A 561 -18.77 -18.31 -12.47
C ASN A 561 -18.55 -16.80 -12.49
N TRP A 562 -17.30 -16.36 -12.40
CA TRP A 562 -16.90 -14.96 -12.47
C TRP A 562 -16.37 -14.68 -13.87
N VAL A 563 -17.17 -13.97 -14.66
CA VAL A 563 -16.93 -13.75 -16.09
C VAL A 563 -16.46 -12.32 -16.31
N PHE A 564 -15.18 -12.15 -16.64
CA PHE A 564 -14.63 -10.89 -17.10
C PHE A 564 -15.09 -10.62 -18.53
N VAL A 565 -15.64 -9.43 -18.76
CA VAL A 565 -16.05 -8.95 -20.09
C VAL A 565 -15.26 -7.69 -20.40
N GLU A 566 -14.25 -7.81 -21.26
CA GLU A 566 -13.32 -6.75 -21.63
C GLU A 566 -13.56 -6.34 -23.09
N THR A 567 -14.24 -5.21 -23.27
CA THR A 567 -14.53 -4.65 -24.61
C THR A 567 -14.83 -3.16 -24.50
N ASP A 568 -14.48 -2.40 -25.52
CA ASP A 568 -14.95 -1.02 -25.73
C ASP A 568 -16.11 -0.94 -26.75
N ASN A 569 -16.54 -2.10 -27.29
CA ASN A 569 -17.60 -2.18 -28.30
C ASN A 569 -18.96 -2.46 -27.66
N PHE A 570 -19.84 -1.45 -27.64
CA PHE A 570 -21.17 -1.55 -27.04
C PHE A 570 -22.05 -2.66 -27.65
N LYS A 571 -21.84 -3.05 -28.91
CA LYS A 571 -22.60 -4.15 -29.55
C LYS A 571 -22.20 -5.50 -28.97
N ILE A 572 -20.90 -5.71 -28.79
CA ILE A 572 -20.36 -6.93 -28.16
C ILE A 572 -20.84 -6.98 -26.71
N ALA A 573 -20.63 -5.90 -25.95
CA ALA A 573 -21.09 -5.80 -24.57
C ALA A 573 -22.60 -6.11 -24.43
N SER A 574 -23.45 -5.49 -25.26
CA SER A 574 -24.90 -5.73 -25.22
C SER A 574 -25.29 -7.18 -25.51
N SER A 575 -24.62 -7.81 -26.47
CA SER A 575 -24.86 -9.21 -26.83
C SER A 575 -24.43 -10.14 -25.69
N VAL A 576 -23.20 -9.97 -25.20
CA VAL A 576 -22.62 -10.76 -24.10
C VAL A 576 -23.45 -10.65 -22.84
N VAL A 577 -23.81 -9.43 -22.41
CA VAL A 577 -24.66 -9.20 -21.22
C VAL A 577 -25.99 -9.97 -21.33
N SER A 578 -26.61 -9.99 -22.50
CA SER A 578 -27.88 -10.69 -22.71
C SER A 578 -27.71 -12.21 -22.65
N ILE A 579 -26.63 -12.74 -23.24
CA ILE A 579 -26.32 -14.17 -23.24
C ILE A 579 -25.96 -14.64 -21.82
N LEU A 580 -25.09 -13.93 -21.11
CA LEU A 580 -24.73 -14.25 -19.73
C LEU A 580 -25.96 -14.22 -18.83
N ASN A 581 -26.83 -13.21 -18.96
CA ASN A 581 -28.06 -13.16 -18.17
C ASN A 581 -29.01 -14.33 -18.49
N SER A 582 -29.05 -14.80 -19.74
CA SER A 582 -29.82 -15.99 -20.11
C SER A 582 -29.24 -17.29 -19.55
N ALA A 583 -27.91 -17.36 -19.39
CA ALA A 583 -27.23 -18.52 -18.82
C ALA A 583 -27.26 -18.53 -17.27
N ASN A 584 -27.43 -17.36 -16.65
CA ASN A 584 -27.56 -17.22 -15.20
C ASN A 584 -28.88 -17.83 -14.72
N SER A 585 -28.80 -18.83 -13.86
CA SER A 585 -29.95 -19.61 -13.38
C SER A 585 -29.73 -20.12 -11.95
N ASP A 586 -30.73 -20.77 -11.35
CA ASP A 586 -30.63 -21.32 -9.99
C ASP A 586 -29.52 -22.37 -9.84
N THR A 587 -29.15 -23.05 -10.94
CA THR A 587 -28.09 -24.07 -10.98
C THR A 587 -26.75 -23.52 -11.48
N THR A 588 -26.75 -22.35 -12.11
CA THR A 588 -25.54 -21.76 -12.73
C THR A 588 -25.49 -20.28 -12.36
N ALA A 589 -24.80 -19.99 -11.27
CA ALA A 589 -24.61 -18.61 -10.81
C ALA A 589 -23.51 -17.93 -11.64
N ILE A 590 -23.84 -16.78 -12.24
CA ILE A 590 -22.92 -15.97 -13.03
C ILE A 590 -22.82 -14.57 -12.45
N ARG A 591 -21.58 -14.15 -12.19
CA ARG A 591 -21.21 -12.77 -11.89
C ARG A 591 -20.41 -12.19 -13.05
N MET A 592 -20.82 -11.04 -13.54
CA MET A 592 -20.10 -10.34 -14.59
C MET A 592 -19.15 -9.29 -13.98
N LEU A 593 -17.91 -9.25 -14.45
CA LEU A 593 -16.92 -8.27 -14.06
C LEU A 593 -16.33 -7.55 -15.27
N THR A 594 -15.81 -6.35 -15.10
CA THR A 594 -14.94 -5.71 -16.09
C THR A 594 -13.89 -4.85 -15.41
N THR A 595 -12.64 -4.95 -15.84
CA THR A 595 -11.54 -4.10 -15.39
C THR A 595 -11.63 -2.69 -15.98
N ASN A 596 -12.44 -2.52 -17.03
CA ASN A 596 -12.71 -1.25 -17.67
C ASN A 596 -14.16 -0.81 -17.46
N GLY A 597 -14.43 -0.12 -16.34
CA GLY A 597 -15.72 0.51 -16.03
C GLY A 597 -16.04 1.72 -16.92
N ASN A 598 -15.81 1.59 -18.23
CA ASN A 598 -16.10 2.61 -19.23
C ASN A 598 -17.62 2.85 -19.34
N ARG A 599 -17.97 3.87 -20.13
CA ARG A 599 -19.36 4.32 -20.26
C ARG A 599 -20.18 3.51 -21.26
N ILE A 600 -19.65 2.40 -21.80
CA ILE A 600 -20.41 1.61 -22.77
C ILE A 600 -21.60 0.94 -22.07
N TYR A 601 -21.45 0.60 -20.79
CA TYR A 601 -22.49 0.00 -19.96
C TYR A 601 -23.60 0.99 -19.56
N ASP A 602 -23.37 2.30 -19.72
CA ASP A 602 -24.40 3.35 -19.60
C ASP A 602 -25.31 3.41 -20.85
N ASN A 603 -24.98 2.68 -21.93
CA ASN A 603 -25.72 2.74 -23.18
C ASN A 603 -27.14 2.18 -22.98
N PRO A 604 -28.20 2.89 -23.40
CA PRO A 604 -29.59 2.46 -23.18
C PRO A 604 -29.97 1.14 -23.86
N VAL A 605 -29.14 0.65 -24.80
CA VAL A 605 -29.32 -0.67 -25.41
C VAL A 605 -28.98 -1.80 -24.43
N ILE A 606 -28.13 -1.55 -23.43
CA ILE A 606 -27.75 -2.53 -22.40
C ILE A 606 -28.76 -2.45 -21.26
N SER A 607 -29.37 -3.60 -20.94
CA SER A 607 -30.43 -3.69 -19.92
C SER A 607 -29.86 -3.56 -18.50
N PRO A 608 -30.26 -2.54 -17.70
CA PRO A 608 -29.86 -2.42 -16.30
C PRO A 608 -30.34 -3.61 -15.46
N THR A 609 -31.46 -4.23 -15.85
CA THR A 609 -31.97 -5.46 -15.22
C THR A 609 -31.01 -6.62 -15.43
N HIS A 610 -30.46 -6.79 -16.64
CA HIS A 610 -29.48 -7.85 -16.89
C HIS A 610 -28.19 -7.61 -16.11
N LEU A 611 -27.68 -6.37 -16.09
CA LEU A 611 -26.52 -6.00 -15.29
C LEU A 611 -26.74 -6.28 -13.79
N SER A 612 -27.95 -5.99 -13.28
CA SER A 612 -28.32 -6.28 -11.89
C SER A 612 -28.45 -7.77 -11.58
N ASN A 613 -28.98 -8.57 -12.49
CA ASN A 613 -29.06 -10.02 -12.31
C ASN A 613 -27.67 -10.66 -12.30
N LEU A 614 -26.75 -10.12 -13.10
CA LEU A 614 -25.37 -10.56 -13.22
C LEU A 614 -24.44 -9.98 -12.15
N LYS A 615 -24.97 -9.23 -11.18
CA LYS A 615 -24.18 -8.52 -10.16
C LYS A 615 -22.98 -7.79 -10.77
N PHE A 616 -23.23 -7.08 -11.88
CA PHE A 616 -22.16 -6.50 -12.69
C PHE A 616 -21.23 -5.63 -11.83
N THR A 617 -19.96 -6.04 -11.73
CA THR A 617 -18.96 -5.44 -10.83
C THR A 617 -17.83 -4.79 -11.62
N PHE A 618 -17.50 -3.53 -11.30
CA PHE A 618 -16.53 -2.74 -12.06
C PHE A 618 -15.85 -1.67 -11.20
N PRO A 619 -14.59 -1.28 -11.51
CA PRO A 619 -13.93 -0.19 -10.82
C PRO A 619 -14.39 1.15 -11.38
N SER A 620 -14.50 2.17 -10.52
CA SER A 620 -14.88 3.53 -10.91
C SER A 620 -14.15 4.59 -10.10
N VAL A 621 -13.96 5.77 -10.68
CA VAL A 621 -13.42 6.96 -10.00
C VAL A 621 -14.49 7.72 -9.21
N ASN A 622 -15.76 7.47 -9.48
CA ASN A 622 -16.88 8.16 -8.85
C ASN A 622 -18.08 7.22 -8.65
N LYS A 623 -18.85 7.46 -7.59
CA LYS A 623 -20.17 6.86 -7.40
C LYS A 623 -21.21 7.56 -8.28
N GLU A 624 -22.32 6.88 -8.55
CA GLU A 624 -23.49 7.49 -9.20
C GLU A 624 -24.37 8.26 -8.21
N GLN A 625 -24.54 7.70 -7.00
CA GLN A 625 -25.34 8.34 -5.97
C GLN A 625 -24.58 9.50 -5.36
N MET A 626 -25.19 10.68 -5.37
CA MET A 626 -24.65 11.90 -4.79
C MET A 626 -25.25 12.15 -3.40
N ASP A 627 -24.54 12.89 -2.55
CA ASP A 627 -25.04 13.36 -1.26
C ASP A 627 -26.36 14.14 -1.45
N PRO A 628 -27.46 13.73 -0.79
CA PRO A 628 -28.71 14.48 -0.81
C PRO A 628 -28.57 15.92 -0.32
N GLY A 629 -27.60 16.20 0.57
CA GLY A 629 -27.27 17.55 1.00
C GLY A 629 -26.76 18.43 -0.13
N PHE A 630 -25.80 17.93 -0.91
CA PHE A 630 -25.30 18.58 -2.11
C PHE A 630 -26.42 18.83 -3.12
N ILE A 631 -27.24 17.82 -3.44
CA ILE A 631 -28.38 17.96 -4.38
C ILE A 631 -29.31 19.10 -3.94
N ARG A 632 -29.70 19.14 -2.65
CA ARG A 632 -30.56 20.22 -2.13
C ARG A 632 -29.92 21.59 -2.25
N ARG A 633 -28.63 21.73 -1.93
CA ARG A 633 -27.90 23.01 -2.04
C ARG A 633 -27.78 23.45 -3.50
N TYR A 634 -27.47 22.53 -4.41
CA TYR A 634 -27.39 22.80 -5.84
C TYR A 634 -28.74 23.26 -6.40
N ARG A 635 -29.83 22.54 -6.11
CA ARG A 635 -31.19 22.90 -6.53
C ARG A 635 -31.61 24.26 -5.98
N ARG A 636 -31.26 24.58 -4.72
CA ARG A 636 -31.51 25.90 -4.13
C ARG A 636 -30.77 27.02 -4.89
N ARG A 637 -29.53 26.78 -5.30
CA ARG A 637 -28.69 27.79 -5.97
C ARG A 637 -29.06 28.00 -7.44
N PHE A 638 -29.33 26.92 -8.17
CA PHE A 638 -29.46 26.96 -9.63
C PHE A 638 -30.85 26.56 -10.17
N GLY A 639 -31.76 26.07 -9.32
CA GLY A 639 -33.10 25.66 -9.74
C GLY A 639 -33.19 24.37 -10.55
N GLY A 640 -32.06 23.67 -10.77
CA GLY A 640 -31.99 22.41 -11.51
C GLY A 640 -31.28 21.29 -10.73
N GLU A 641 -31.27 20.08 -11.29
CA GLU A 641 -30.50 18.96 -10.73
C GLU A 641 -29.01 19.07 -11.08
N PRO A 642 -28.10 18.72 -10.16
CA PRO A 642 -26.69 18.61 -10.50
C PRO A 642 -26.45 17.43 -11.44
N ASP A 643 -25.53 17.62 -12.39
CA ASP A 643 -24.94 16.50 -13.10
C ASP A 643 -23.69 15.99 -12.38
N ARG A 644 -23.11 14.90 -12.89
CA ARG A 644 -21.88 14.33 -12.33
C ARG A 644 -20.66 15.26 -12.41
N PHE A 645 -20.65 16.23 -13.34
CA PHE A 645 -19.56 17.19 -13.44
C PHE A 645 -19.69 18.25 -12.35
N ALA A 646 -20.92 18.65 -12.00
CA ALA A 646 -21.21 19.44 -10.81
C ALA A 646 -20.84 18.71 -9.52
N ALA A 647 -21.15 17.43 -9.39
CA ALA A 647 -20.70 16.64 -8.24
C ALA A 647 -19.17 16.61 -8.13
N ARG A 648 -18.46 16.37 -9.26
CA ARG A 648 -17.00 16.38 -9.28
C ARG A 648 -16.41 17.75 -8.94
N GLY A 649 -17.00 18.83 -9.45
CA GLY A 649 -16.58 20.20 -9.15
C GLY A 649 -16.78 20.55 -7.67
N PHE A 650 -17.89 20.10 -7.10
CA PHE A 650 -18.18 20.25 -5.67
C PHE A 650 -17.13 19.51 -4.83
N ASP A 651 -16.94 18.22 -5.09
CA ASP A 651 -16.01 17.38 -4.33
C ASP A 651 -14.57 17.86 -4.46
N LEU A 652 -14.14 18.26 -5.65
CA LEU A 652 -12.79 18.78 -5.88
C LEU A 652 -12.54 20.09 -5.13
N ALA A 653 -13.50 21.03 -5.15
CA ALA A 653 -13.37 22.27 -4.39
C ALA A 653 -13.38 22.03 -2.87
N MET A 654 -14.24 21.13 -2.39
CA MET A 654 -14.24 20.73 -0.99
C MET A 654 -12.88 20.16 -0.59
N ASP A 655 -12.34 19.22 -1.38
CA ASP A 655 -11.05 18.61 -1.09
C ASP A 655 -9.90 19.62 -1.05
N LEU A 656 -9.73 20.38 -2.12
CA LEU A 656 -8.64 21.34 -2.23
C LEU A 656 -8.70 22.40 -1.13
N VAL A 657 -9.87 23.01 -0.92
CA VAL A 657 -9.99 24.09 0.08
C VAL A 657 -9.80 23.55 1.48
N LEU A 658 -10.34 22.37 1.81
CA LEU A 658 -10.16 21.81 3.15
C LEU A 658 -8.70 21.43 3.40
N ARG A 659 -8.02 20.79 2.44
CA ARG A 659 -6.58 20.47 2.54
C ARG A 659 -5.75 21.75 2.75
N LEU A 660 -6.01 22.79 1.95
CA LEU A 660 -5.31 24.07 2.01
C LEU A 660 -5.66 24.89 3.27
N ALA A 661 -6.87 24.73 3.81
CA ALA A 661 -7.27 25.37 5.06
C ALA A 661 -6.67 24.65 6.28
N TYR A 662 -6.40 23.34 6.18
CA TYR A 662 -5.64 22.58 7.18
C TYR A 662 -4.17 23.00 7.22
N LYS A 663 -3.46 22.95 6.07
CA LYS A 663 -2.18 23.64 5.91
C LYS A 663 -2.06 24.28 4.53
N PRO A 664 -1.42 25.45 4.42
CA PRO A 664 -1.40 26.24 3.19
C PRO A 664 -0.58 25.61 2.05
N ASP A 665 0.26 24.61 2.33
CA ASP A 665 1.06 23.90 1.34
C ASP A 665 0.41 22.56 0.97
N LEU A 666 -0.12 22.47 -0.25
CA LEU A 666 -0.76 21.25 -0.73
C LEU A 666 0.23 20.09 -0.94
N PHE A 667 1.50 20.38 -1.25
CA PHE A 667 2.52 19.35 -1.44
C PHE A 667 2.81 18.63 -0.12
N GLU A 668 2.92 19.37 0.98
CA GLU A 668 3.15 18.80 2.31
C GLU A 668 1.93 18.03 2.83
N VAL A 669 0.72 18.54 2.54
CA VAL A 669 -0.54 17.98 3.06
C VAL A 669 -0.96 16.72 2.31
N ALA A 670 -0.66 16.62 1.01
CA ALA A 670 -1.03 15.49 0.18
C ALA A 670 -0.53 14.15 0.75
N ASP A 671 0.73 14.12 1.22
CA ASP A 671 1.35 12.91 1.78
C ASP A 671 0.91 12.62 3.22
N GLN A 672 0.36 13.61 3.93
CA GLN A 672 -0.05 13.48 5.34
C GLN A 672 -1.51 13.04 5.49
N LEU A 673 -2.36 13.48 4.55
CA LEU A 673 -3.78 13.21 4.57
C LEU A 673 -4.07 12.07 3.60
N GLY A 674 -4.50 10.94 4.16
CA GLY A 674 -4.92 9.77 3.39
C GLY A 674 -6.19 10.02 2.56
N GLU A 675 -6.95 8.95 2.35
CA GLU A 675 -8.17 9.00 1.54
C GLU A 675 -9.27 9.83 2.21
N LEU A 676 -9.85 10.76 1.44
CA LEU A 676 -11.00 11.57 1.83
C LEU A 676 -12.14 11.36 0.84
N GLU A 677 -13.36 11.17 1.35
CA GLU A 677 -14.59 11.02 0.57
C GLU A 677 -15.49 12.24 0.72
N TYR A 678 -16.19 12.59 -0.37
CA TYR A 678 -17.15 13.69 -0.42
C TYR A 678 -18.51 13.21 -0.96
N SER A 679 -19.16 13.96 -1.85
CA SER A 679 -20.49 13.63 -2.37
C SER A 679 -20.48 12.41 -3.29
N ALA A 680 -19.49 12.27 -4.17
CA ALA A 680 -19.42 11.21 -5.17
C ALA A 680 -17.99 10.75 -5.49
N ASN A 681 -16.96 11.50 -5.09
CA ASN A 681 -15.56 11.27 -5.42
C ASN A 681 -14.73 11.10 -4.13
N ARG A 682 -13.67 10.29 -4.22
CA ARG A 682 -12.63 10.14 -3.20
C ARG A 682 -11.29 10.63 -3.73
N PHE A 683 -10.46 11.16 -2.85
CA PHE A 683 -9.13 11.65 -3.18
C PHE A 683 -8.09 11.16 -2.19
N ASN A 684 -7.04 10.55 -2.72
CA ASN A 684 -5.83 10.15 -2.01
C ASN A 684 -4.63 10.39 -2.92
N TYR A 685 -3.86 11.44 -2.67
CA TYR A 685 -2.78 11.85 -3.57
C TYR A 685 -1.46 11.21 -3.15
N VAL A 686 -0.81 10.51 -4.07
CA VAL A 686 0.52 9.93 -3.87
C VAL A 686 1.44 10.41 -4.98
N LYS A 687 2.69 10.77 -4.63
CA LYS A 687 3.73 11.16 -5.59
C LYS A 687 4.71 10.02 -5.87
N PRO A 688 4.65 9.37 -7.04
CA PRO A 688 5.72 8.51 -7.52
C PRO A 688 7.00 9.32 -7.84
N LEU A 689 8.14 8.62 -7.87
CA LEU A 689 9.44 9.23 -8.16
C LEU A 689 9.43 9.96 -9.53
N GLN A 690 9.89 11.21 -9.56
CA GLN A 690 10.02 12.04 -10.77
C GLN A 690 8.71 12.24 -11.56
N SER A 691 7.59 12.42 -10.86
CA SER A 691 6.28 12.63 -11.47
C SER A 691 5.40 13.56 -10.64
N GLY A 692 4.21 13.90 -11.14
CA GLY A 692 3.17 14.58 -10.38
C GLY A 692 2.48 13.69 -9.33
N TYR A 693 1.51 14.25 -8.62
CA TYR A 693 0.69 13.54 -7.64
C TYR A 693 -0.50 12.88 -8.34
N PHE A 694 -0.74 11.61 -8.04
CA PHE A 694 -1.85 10.85 -8.62
C PHE A 694 -2.88 10.51 -7.55
N ASN A 695 -4.15 10.70 -7.89
CA ASN A 695 -5.22 10.13 -7.09
C ASN A 695 -5.16 8.60 -7.15
N MET A 696 -5.11 7.98 -5.99
CA MET A 696 -5.05 6.54 -5.77
C MET A 696 -6.41 5.95 -5.41
N SER A 697 -7.39 6.80 -5.09
CA SER A 697 -8.71 6.38 -4.65
C SER A 697 -9.55 5.80 -5.79
N SER A 698 -10.29 4.74 -5.51
CA SER A 698 -11.24 4.16 -6.45
C SER A 698 -12.35 3.47 -5.68
N TYR A 699 -13.48 3.32 -6.34
CA TYR A 699 -14.60 2.50 -5.88
C TYR A 699 -14.60 1.20 -6.66
N ILE A 700 -14.99 0.11 -6.00
CA ILE A 700 -15.51 -1.06 -6.70
C ILE A 700 -17.02 -0.98 -6.56
N LEU A 701 -17.70 -0.94 -7.70
CA LEU A 701 -19.14 -0.76 -7.77
C LEU A 701 -19.78 -2.03 -8.29
N MET A 702 -20.96 -2.36 -7.77
CA MET A 702 -21.73 -3.53 -8.15
C MET A 702 -23.18 -3.15 -8.39
N TYR A 703 -23.77 -3.66 -9.48
CA TYR A 703 -25.22 -3.61 -9.66
C TYR A 703 -25.93 -4.59 -8.72
N SER A 704 -26.85 -4.10 -7.90
CA SER A 704 -27.67 -4.88 -6.97
C SER A 704 -29.06 -4.26 -6.82
N GLY A 705 -30.11 -5.03 -7.11
CA GLY A 705 -31.49 -4.56 -7.01
C GLY A 705 -31.80 -3.32 -7.85
N LEU A 706 -31.30 -3.26 -9.09
CA LEU A 706 -31.38 -2.10 -9.99
C LEU A 706 -30.74 -0.81 -9.45
N ARG A 707 -29.85 -0.94 -8.46
CA ARG A 707 -29.04 0.15 -7.91
C ARG A 707 -27.57 -0.20 -8.06
N ILE A 708 -26.73 0.82 -8.07
CA ILE A 708 -25.29 0.63 -7.98
C ILE A 708 -24.88 0.88 -6.53
N VAL A 709 -24.24 -0.12 -5.93
CA VAL A 709 -23.72 -0.07 -4.56
C VAL A 709 -22.20 -0.18 -4.61
N GLU A 710 -21.52 0.44 -3.65
CA GLU A 710 -20.11 0.13 -3.42
C GLU A 710 -20.01 -1.22 -2.73
N VAL A 711 -19.02 -2.02 -3.13
CA VAL A 711 -18.61 -3.23 -2.41
C VAL A 711 -17.31 -2.96 -1.67
N ASP A 712 -17.22 -3.49 -0.46
CA ASP A 712 -16.05 -3.26 0.39
C ASP A 712 -14.81 -3.91 -0.25
N LYS A 713 -13.68 -3.19 -0.17
CA LYS A 713 -12.38 -3.75 -0.52
C LYS A 713 -11.88 -4.57 0.68
N PRO A 714 -11.35 -5.77 0.45
CA PRO A 714 -10.79 -6.61 1.52
C PRO A 714 -9.70 -5.89 2.33
#